data_AF-G0UVU8-F1
#
_entry.id   AF-G0UVU8-F1
#
_cell.length_a   1.000
_cell.length_b   1.000
_cell.length_c   1.000
_cell.angle_alpha   90.00
_cell.angle_beta   90.00
_cell.angle_gamma   90.00
#
_symmetry.space_group_name_H-M   'P 1'
#
loop_
_entity.id
_entity.type
_entity.pdbx_description
1 polymer ?
#
loop_
_entity_poly.entity_id
_entity_poly.type
_entity_poly.pdbx_seq_one_letter_code
_entity_poly.pdbx_strand_id
1 'polypeptide(L)'
;MSTQEGDEGSVDSNLHVDVQHVGPVSIDALEHHYVELQKELAMEPQLRPLGEEYGKIHRLLRKSHDGEKRLMTKIKELDHDIATHGANVESALKLARQDEEIITGLRKEIEKAWSLADSAHAREKETRERIHELRQQVLRLSQLVDKNASSTMGQESFLRDLIKTKKNFENERLVAQTKAEHLTDEKGFYQRKMQKLKEDFEDVRQQLDTTLRTYESLLRNLTETKRERECLEQQVRDYRAESDEHLKDIANVRQSASELAIEEGKLKTIASTERNAVAALSKQLEDQQEKIKVEAEKLAAAESQNAEMKQEIPKMKATLKNRLAELDRLAATLKKSRQKTEVQQVDIKKQVQIRDSLVEEAEQMHSSIEEHLRILEEEMKALHEEEARLKATMPEKTKLLMDNSRVDSERAMMDGQRLLEEGKRRNLSQQLEKLLRDNEAMRKKIFDLEQNQAKIIDNGQHEALQYHQTLEQIRREQGQARQLQQQLEDNEKRFKAQQDLLDRVSTDRSRTERRLKETELECAALKQRYNKNGEEIQLLKMQIIGKESALCRIHMARKQLQRDVTCAEERACHLKEDSTNAGARYETLKGEAKQLSHLITECDTEKSKYQSKFAALVNERNVLAVQLVRRNEELRLLRDKIRLQECSIVRGGEDYSKRVRAVVAKRDELEELRLRCRVALARMLRAEKLQRRKRKIERDLFVEQRRSRALADELQRPINVHRWRWLEGNAPEILDGIYKVHTLERHILKKQDLLIEKKKQLAAKNAEYEAVRKKLAELQGPEVAEELSLYDENLQRRRSQIRNLDSELKEVEQHVDVVAEEVKQLSSELCEAKRRYFKAKHKNDLLRREQAALREMWGGSSTVARAAMSLMGNAMEQRQQELRESGSAPRQPVWRTRVEKRREQNKRERQLIQVLSNGAPAPNYPLQTPKGQRLFLGGGFALTR
;
A
#
# COMPACT_ATOMS: atom_id res chain seq x y z
N MET A 1 -58.87 -62.32 5.55
CA MET A 1 -58.47 -61.81 6.87
C MET A 1 -58.25 -60.31 6.66
N SER A 2 -58.99 -59.40 7.29
CA SER A 2 -59.11 -59.17 8.75
C SER A 2 -57.75 -58.69 9.28
N THR A 3 -57.57 -57.47 9.81
CA THR A 3 -58.47 -56.40 10.31
C THR A 3 -57.92 -55.02 9.89
N GLN A 4 -58.71 -53.96 9.61
CA GLN A 4 -59.54 -53.08 10.48
C GLN A 4 -58.70 -52.07 11.29
N GLU A 5 -59.28 -50.87 11.54
CA GLU A 5 -58.67 -49.66 12.15
C GLU A 5 -57.67 -48.92 11.24
N GLY A 6 -57.67 -47.59 11.14
CA GLY A 6 -58.61 -46.58 11.64
C GLY A 6 -58.10 -45.18 11.28
N ASP A 7 -58.94 -44.30 10.70
CA ASP A 7 -58.53 -42.98 10.21
C ASP A 7 -59.49 -41.90 10.76
N GLU A 8 -58.96 -40.88 11.43
CA GLU A 8 -59.71 -39.95 12.27
C GLU A 8 -59.76 -38.52 11.72
N GLY A 9 -61.00 -38.01 11.56
CA GLY A 9 -61.32 -36.62 11.88
C GLY A 9 -60.63 -35.51 11.09
N SER A 10 -60.94 -35.37 9.80
CA SER A 10 -60.79 -34.09 9.10
C SER A 10 -61.79 -33.05 9.66
N VAL A 11 -61.42 -32.36 10.74
CA VAL A 11 -62.26 -31.33 11.36
C VAL A 11 -62.19 -30.03 10.56
N ASP A 12 -63.27 -29.71 9.85
CA ASP A 12 -63.50 -28.37 9.31
C ASP A 12 -63.50 -27.34 10.44
N SER A 13 -62.59 -26.36 10.37
CA SER A 13 -62.55 -25.19 11.25
C SER A 13 -62.60 -23.89 10.44
N ASN A 14 -63.51 -23.85 9.46
CA ASN A 14 -63.89 -22.64 8.72
C ASN A 14 -64.64 -21.67 9.65
N LEU A 15 -63.90 -21.01 10.55
CA LEU A 15 -64.40 -19.89 11.37
C LEU A 15 -64.48 -18.60 10.53
N HIS A 16 -65.32 -18.66 9.49
CA HIS A 16 -65.76 -17.46 8.78
C HIS A 16 -66.72 -16.69 9.69
N VAL A 17 -66.17 -15.78 10.50
CA VAL A 17 -66.99 -14.88 11.32
C VAL A 17 -67.55 -13.81 10.39
N ASP A 18 -68.77 -14.04 9.90
CA ASP A 18 -69.61 -13.05 9.23
C ASP A 18 -69.91 -11.88 10.19
N VAL A 19 -68.96 -10.96 10.32
CA VAL A 19 -69.22 -9.64 10.90
C VAL A 19 -70.12 -8.89 9.92
N GLN A 20 -71.42 -8.94 10.22
CA GLN A 20 -72.48 -8.42 9.36
C GLN A 20 -72.15 -7.01 8.86
N HIS A 21 -72.31 -6.82 7.56
CA HIS A 21 -71.88 -5.64 6.83
C HIS A 21 -72.71 -4.40 7.21
N VAL A 22 -72.37 -3.75 8.32
CA VAL A 22 -72.86 -2.40 8.64
C VAL A 22 -72.35 -1.49 7.53
N GLY A 23 -73.28 -1.08 6.66
CA GLY A 23 -72.94 -0.37 5.43
C GLY A 23 -72.11 0.89 5.70
N PRO A 24 -71.09 1.20 4.87
CA PRO A 24 -70.16 2.27 5.14
C PRO A 24 -70.83 3.64 4.98
N VAL A 25 -71.37 4.16 6.09
CA VAL A 25 -71.59 5.59 6.26
C VAL A 25 -70.20 6.24 6.23
N SER A 26 -69.80 6.78 5.06
CA SER A 26 -68.44 7.32 4.93
C SER A 26 -68.23 8.40 5.99
N ILE A 27 -67.08 8.35 6.66
CA ILE A 27 -66.71 9.37 7.63
C ILE A 27 -66.52 10.75 6.97
N ASP A 28 -66.31 10.81 5.66
CA ASP A 28 -66.35 12.07 4.90
C ASP A 28 -67.75 12.73 4.98
N ALA A 29 -68.83 11.94 4.97
CA ALA A 29 -70.19 12.44 5.13
C ALA A 29 -70.48 12.84 6.59
N LEU A 30 -69.92 12.13 7.57
CA LEU A 30 -70.02 12.51 8.99
C LEU A 30 -69.17 13.75 9.32
N GLU A 31 -68.03 13.96 8.65
CA GLU A 31 -67.25 15.20 8.72
C GLU A 31 -68.01 16.37 8.08
N HIS A 32 -68.71 16.15 6.95
CA HIS A 32 -69.56 17.18 6.35
C HIS A 32 -70.70 17.61 7.29
N HIS A 33 -71.47 16.66 7.82
CA HIS A 33 -72.55 16.95 8.78
C HIS A 33 -72.01 17.57 10.08
N TYR A 34 -70.83 17.16 10.57
CA TYR A 34 -70.20 17.77 11.74
C TYR A 34 -69.83 19.25 11.47
N VAL A 35 -69.31 19.57 10.29
CA VAL A 35 -68.97 20.95 9.88
C VAL A 35 -70.23 21.80 9.67
N GLU A 36 -71.36 21.21 9.29
CA GLU A 36 -72.66 21.89 9.22
C GLU A 36 -73.24 22.15 10.62
N LEU A 37 -73.32 21.12 11.48
CA LEU A 37 -73.74 21.25 12.88
C LEU A 37 -72.86 22.24 13.67
N GLN A 38 -71.55 22.31 13.42
CA GLN A 38 -70.70 23.32 14.05
C GLN A 38 -71.01 24.76 13.58
N LYS A 39 -71.48 24.97 12.35
CA LYS A 39 -71.90 26.30 11.88
C LYS A 39 -73.23 26.72 12.51
N GLU A 40 -74.18 25.78 12.63
CA GLU A 40 -75.47 26.02 13.28
C GLU A 40 -75.31 26.28 14.79
N LEU A 41 -74.58 25.41 15.50
CA LEU A 41 -74.26 25.56 16.93
C LEU A 41 -73.39 26.80 17.24
N ALA A 42 -72.73 27.40 16.24
CA ALA A 42 -72.00 28.65 16.41
C ALA A 42 -72.90 29.90 16.39
N MET A 43 -74.14 29.81 15.88
CA MET A 43 -75.09 30.92 15.86
C MET A 43 -75.83 31.12 17.19
N GLU A 44 -76.00 30.08 18.00
CA GLU A 44 -76.64 30.18 19.32
C GLU A 44 -75.62 30.16 20.48
N PRO A 45 -75.38 31.29 21.17
CA PRO A 45 -74.33 31.37 22.19
C PRO A 45 -74.59 30.52 23.45
N GLN A 46 -75.82 30.04 23.67
CA GLN A 46 -76.18 29.20 24.81
C GLN A 46 -75.75 27.73 24.62
N LEU A 47 -75.58 27.26 23.39
CA LEU A 47 -75.27 25.86 23.06
C LEU A 47 -73.76 25.56 22.94
N ARG A 48 -72.88 26.54 23.19
CA ARG A 48 -71.42 26.37 23.12
C ARG A 48 -70.88 25.17 23.92
N PRO A 49 -71.34 24.86 25.16
CA PRO A 49 -70.87 23.69 25.89
C PRO A 49 -71.20 22.37 25.17
N LEU A 50 -72.37 22.28 24.53
CA LEU A 50 -72.79 21.13 23.74
C LEU A 50 -71.90 20.96 22.50
N GLY A 51 -71.54 22.06 21.82
CA GLY A 51 -70.59 22.05 20.72
C GLY A 51 -69.17 21.62 21.11
N GLU A 52 -68.72 21.95 22.33
CA GLU A 52 -67.43 21.49 22.86
C GLU A 52 -67.42 19.99 23.19
N GLU A 53 -68.48 19.46 23.82
CA GLU A 53 -68.62 18.02 24.06
C GLU A 53 -68.78 17.23 22.75
N TYR A 54 -69.61 17.70 21.82
CA TYR A 54 -69.76 17.09 20.49
C TYR A 54 -68.42 17.11 19.73
N GLY A 55 -67.65 18.20 19.83
CA GLY A 55 -66.29 18.29 19.32
C GLY A 55 -65.27 17.37 20.03
N LYS A 56 -65.49 16.96 21.29
CA LYS A 56 -64.69 15.90 21.94
C LYS A 56 -65.09 14.52 21.41
N ILE A 57 -66.39 14.24 21.29
CA ILE A 57 -66.94 12.99 20.75
C ILE A 57 -66.44 12.77 19.31
N HIS A 58 -66.52 13.77 18.44
CA HIS A 58 -66.02 13.67 17.07
C HIS A 58 -64.50 13.41 17.02
N ARG A 59 -63.71 14.06 17.89
CA ARG A 59 -62.25 13.78 18.02
C ARG A 59 -61.94 12.37 18.55
N LEU A 60 -62.80 11.80 19.40
CA LEU A 60 -62.69 10.41 19.84
C LEU A 60 -63.08 9.43 18.73
N LEU A 61 -64.17 9.70 18.00
CA LEU A 61 -64.60 8.91 16.84
C LEU A 61 -63.51 8.88 15.76
N ARG A 62 -62.94 10.04 15.40
CA ARG A 62 -61.85 10.14 14.42
C ARG A 62 -60.61 9.35 14.86
N LYS A 63 -60.21 9.45 16.15
CA LYS A 63 -59.12 8.64 16.71
C LYS A 63 -59.42 7.13 16.70
N SER A 64 -60.67 6.75 16.97
CA SER A 64 -61.12 5.36 16.92
C SER A 64 -61.02 4.83 15.49
N HIS A 65 -61.45 5.61 14.51
CA HIS A 65 -61.40 5.24 13.09
C HIS A 65 -59.98 5.28 12.50
N ASP A 66 -59.10 6.19 12.94
CA ASP A 66 -57.68 6.15 12.59
C ASP A 66 -56.98 4.92 13.21
N GLY A 67 -57.43 4.48 14.39
CA GLY A 67 -57.03 3.21 15.01
C GLY A 67 -57.54 2.01 14.22
N GLU A 68 -58.82 2.00 13.87
CA GLU A 68 -59.47 0.99 13.01
C GLU A 68 -58.79 0.87 11.65
N LYS A 69 -58.50 1.99 10.97
CA LYS A 69 -57.74 2.01 9.71
C LYS A 69 -56.36 1.36 9.86
N ARG A 70 -55.64 1.62 10.95
CA ARG A 70 -54.33 0.99 11.24
C ARG A 70 -54.46 -0.49 11.57
N LEU A 71 -55.51 -0.89 12.29
CA LEU A 71 -55.81 -2.29 12.55
C LEU A 71 -56.19 -3.01 11.26
N MET A 72 -57.00 -2.41 10.39
CA MET A 72 -57.37 -2.98 9.09
C MET A 72 -56.20 -3.05 8.10
N THR A 73 -55.24 -2.12 8.13
CA THR A 73 -53.97 -2.30 7.37
C THR A 73 -53.11 -3.39 7.99
N LYS A 74 -52.98 -3.46 9.32
CA LYS A 74 -52.20 -4.52 9.98
C LYS A 74 -52.83 -5.90 9.82
N ILE A 75 -54.16 -6.00 9.75
CA ILE A 75 -54.90 -7.23 9.40
C ILE A 75 -54.57 -7.61 7.95
N LYS A 76 -54.68 -6.69 6.98
CA LYS A 76 -54.32 -6.97 5.57
C LYS A 76 -52.84 -7.36 5.38
N GLU A 77 -51.94 -6.77 6.16
CA GLU A 77 -50.53 -7.19 6.22
C GLU A 77 -50.42 -8.62 6.77
N LEU A 78 -51.09 -8.92 7.89
CA LEU A 78 -51.09 -10.27 8.48
C LEU A 78 -51.78 -11.32 7.58
N ASP A 79 -52.84 -10.95 6.85
CA ASP A 79 -53.49 -11.81 5.86
C ASP A 79 -52.55 -12.11 4.69
N HIS A 80 -51.72 -11.14 4.28
CA HIS A 80 -50.69 -11.32 3.26
C HIS A 80 -49.51 -12.17 3.77
N ASP A 81 -49.07 -11.94 5.01
CA ASP A 81 -48.06 -12.76 5.69
C ASP A 81 -48.58 -14.21 5.84
N ILE A 82 -49.84 -14.41 6.24
CA ILE A 82 -50.51 -15.72 6.33
C ILE A 82 -50.63 -16.37 4.94
N ALA A 83 -51.00 -15.63 3.90
CA ALA A 83 -51.10 -16.17 2.54
C ALA A 83 -49.72 -16.57 1.97
N THR A 84 -48.67 -15.79 2.23
CA THR A 84 -47.30 -16.12 1.78
C THR A 84 -46.69 -17.24 2.61
N HIS A 85 -46.90 -17.28 3.93
CA HIS A 85 -46.55 -18.43 4.78
C HIS A 85 -47.33 -19.69 4.37
N GLY A 86 -48.62 -19.57 4.02
CA GLY A 86 -49.44 -20.66 3.50
C GLY A 86 -48.90 -21.22 2.18
N ALA A 87 -48.55 -20.35 1.21
CA ALA A 87 -47.91 -20.77 -0.03
C ALA A 87 -46.54 -21.43 0.18
N ASN A 88 -45.76 -20.95 1.17
CA ASN A 88 -44.49 -21.56 1.56
C ASN A 88 -44.68 -22.92 2.26
N VAL A 89 -45.72 -23.08 3.10
CA VAL A 89 -46.07 -24.37 3.72
C VAL A 89 -46.58 -25.35 2.65
N GLU A 90 -47.39 -24.89 1.69
CA GLU A 90 -47.79 -25.70 0.53
C GLU A 90 -46.59 -26.15 -0.30
N SER A 91 -45.59 -25.30 -0.54
CA SER A 91 -44.40 -25.67 -1.29
C SER A 91 -43.54 -26.68 -0.52
N ALA A 92 -43.39 -26.49 0.79
CA ALA A 92 -42.72 -27.45 1.69
C ALA A 92 -43.45 -28.81 1.75
N LEU A 93 -44.79 -28.82 1.78
CA LEU A 93 -45.60 -30.05 1.73
C LEU A 93 -45.53 -30.75 0.37
N LYS A 94 -45.42 -29.99 -0.74
CA LYS A 94 -45.21 -30.54 -2.09
C LYS A 94 -43.82 -31.17 -2.21
N LEU A 95 -42.79 -30.54 -1.66
CA LEU A 95 -41.44 -31.11 -1.56
C LEU A 95 -41.41 -32.35 -0.67
N ALA A 96 -42.02 -32.30 0.52
CA ALA A 96 -42.08 -33.46 1.43
C ALA A 96 -42.76 -34.68 0.79
N ARG A 97 -43.84 -34.49 0.01
CA ARG A 97 -44.48 -35.56 -0.77
C ARG A 97 -43.57 -36.11 -1.87
N GLN A 98 -42.82 -35.25 -2.55
CA GLN A 98 -41.82 -35.68 -3.55
C GLN A 98 -40.68 -36.47 -2.89
N ASP A 99 -40.23 -36.05 -1.71
CA ASP A 99 -39.25 -36.79 -0.90
C ASP A 99 -39.83 -38.15 -0.43
N GLU A 100 -41.11 -38.25 -0.06
CA GLU A 100 -41.77 -39.53 0.24
C GLU A 100 -41.88 -40.44 -0.99
N GLU A 101 -42.18 -39.90 -2.17
CA GLU A 101 -42.17 -40.64 -3.44
C GLU A 101 -40.75 -41.16 -3.77
N ILE A 102 -39.72 -40.34 -3.58
CA ILE A 102 -38.31 -40.73 -3.76
C ILE A 102 -37.89 -41.78 -2.71
N ILE A 103 -38.25 -41.60 -1.45
CA ILE A 103 -37.94 -42.55 -0.35
C ILE A 103 -38.65 -43.89 -0.58
N THR A 104 -39.90 -43.90 -1.04
CA THR A 104 -40.61 -45.15 -1.37
C THR A 104 -40.08 -45.79 -2.65
N GLY A 105 -39.59 -45.01 -3.62
CA GLY A 105 -38.83 -45.49 -4.77
C GLY A 105 -37.54 -46.20 -4.33
N LEU A 106 -36.70 -45.53 -3.55
CA LEU A 106 -35.44 -46.06 -3.01
C LEU A 106 -35.67 -47.30 -2.11
N ARG A 107 -36.73 -47.32 -1.29
CA ARG A 107 -37.12 -48.53 -0.53
C ARG A 107 -37.44 -49.71 -1.44
N LYS A 108 -38.20 -49.50 -2.52
CA LYS A 108 -38.48 -50.55 -3.52
C LYS A 108 -37.23 -51.00 -4.28
N GLU A 109 -36.23 -50.12 -4.46
CA GLU A 109 -34.93 -50.50 -5.05
C GLU A 109 -34.06 -51.28 -4.07
N ILE A 110 -34.07 -50.92 -2.79
CA ILE A 110 -33.45 -51.70 -1.71
C ILE A 110 -34.10 -53.09 -1.61
N GLU A 111 -35.44 -53.19 -1.60
CA GLU A 111 -36.16 -54.47 -1.61
C GLU A 111 -35.82 -55.34 -2.83
N LYS A 112 -35.71 -54.74 -4.02
CA LYS A 112 -35.22 -55.45 -5.23
C LYS A 112 -33.77 -55.92 -5.06
N ALA A 113 -32.88 -55.10 -4.50
CA ALA A 113 -31.49 -55.44 -4.28
C ALA A 113 -31.33 -56.57 -3.24
N TRP A 114 -32.11 -56.56 -2.16
CA TRP A 114 -32.20 -57.65 -1.19
C TRP A 114 -32.76 -58.91 -1.83
N SER A 115 -33.88 -58.84 -2.56
CA SER A 115 -34.44 -59.99 -3.28
C SER A 115 -33.47 -60.59 -4.32
N LEU A 116 -32.69 -59.75 -5.01
CA LEU A 116 -31.62 -60.20 -5.90
C LEU A 116 -30.48 -60.87 -5.13
N ALA A 117 -30.06 -60.32 -3.99
CA ALA A 117 -29.03 -60.91 -3.12
C ALA A 117 -29.49 -62.26 -2.54
N ASP A 118 -30.74 -62.37 -2.05
CA ASP A 118 -31.36 -63.60 -1.59
C ASP A 118 -31.46 -64.63 -2.72
N SER A 119 -31.83 -64.21 -3.94
CA SER A 119 -31.84 -65.10 -5.12
C SER A 119 -30.44 -65.59 -5.49
N ALA A 120 -29.40 -64.78 -5.28
CA ALA A 120 -28.01 -65.17 -5.48
C ALA A 120 -27.54 -66.12 -4.38
N HIS A 121 -27.91 -65.89 -3.12
CA HIS A 121 -27.62 -66.80 -2.00
C HIS A 121 -28.37 -68.13 -2.12
N ALA A 122 -29.60 -68.13 -2.64
CA ALA A 122 -30.34 -69.35 -2.96
C ALA A 122 -29.61 -70.18 -4.04
N ARG A 123 -29.23 -69.56 -5.17
CA ARG A 123 -28.43 -70.22 -6.22
C ARG A 123 -27.06 -70.67 -5.71
N GLU A 124 -26.43 -69.90 -4.80
CA GLU A 124 -25.15 -70.31 -4.19
C GLU A 124 -25.34 -71.51 -3.27
N LYS A 125 -26.44 -71.57 -2.51
CA LYS A 125 -26.80 -72.73 -1.69
C LYS A 125 -27.07 -73.96 -2.56
N GLU A 126 -27.91 -73.85 -3.59
CA GLU A 126 -28.19 -74.92 -4.55
C GLU A 126 -26.91 -75.43 -5.23
N THR A 127 -26.01 -74.53 -5.66
CA THR A 127 -24.74 -74.94 -6.29
C THR A 127 -23.75 -75.55 -5.30
N ARG A 128 -23.69 -75.07 -4.04
CA ARG A 128 -22.92 -75.72 -2.95
C ARG A 128 -23.45 -77.12 -2.64
N GLU A 129 -24.77 -77.30 -2.59
CA GLU A 129 -25.43 -78.61 -2.40
C GLU A 129 -25.17 -79.53 -3.60
N ARG A 130 -25.29 -79.03 -4.83
CA ARG A 130 -24.98 -79.79 -6.06
C ARG A 130 -23.50 -80.18 -6.15
N ILE A 131 -22.58 -79.33 -5.69
CA ILE A 131 -21.15 -79.66 -5.55
C ILE A 131 -20.94 -80.75 -4.47
N HIS A 132 -21.73 -80.75 -3.40
CA HIS A 132 -21.69 -81.82 -2.39
C HIS A 132 -22.19 -83.15 -2.96
N GLU A 133 -23.32 -83.15 -3.68
CA GLU A 133 -23.82 -84.34 -4.40
C GLU A 133 -22.78 -84.89 -5.39
N LEU A 134 -22.20 -84.03 -6.24
CA LEU A 134 -21.17 -84.43 -7.21
C LEU A 134 -19.92 -85.00 -6.52
N ARG A 135 -19.50 -84.45 -5.37
CA ARG A 135 -18.41 -85.03 -4.56
C ARG A 135 -18.76 -86.41 -4.01
N GLN A 136 -19.99 -86.63 -3.55
CA GLN A 136 -20.45 -87.96 -3.14
C GLN A 136 -20.57 -88.94 -4.32
N GLN A 137 -20.90 -88.47 -5.51
CA GLN A 137 -20.93 -89.30 -6.73
C GLN A 137 -19.52 -89.68 -7.18
N VAL A 138 -18.56 -88.75 -7.16
CA VAL A 138 -17.14 -89.04 -7.44
C VAL A 138 -16.57 -90.08 -6.46
N LEU A 139 -16.88 -89.97 -5.16
CA LEU A 139 -16.49 -90.97 -4.16
C LEU A 139 -17.08 -92.36 -4.46
N ARG A 140 -18.36 -92.44 -4.86
CA ARG A 140 -19.02 -93.70 -5.24
C ARG A 140 -18.46 -94.30 -6.54
N LEU A 141 -18.10 -93.46 -7.51
CA LEU A 141 -17.48 -93.90 -8.77
C LEU A 141 -16.05 -94.39 -8.57
N SER A 142 -15.25 -93.73 -7.71
CA SER A 142 -13.91 -94.22 -7.33
C SER A 142 -13.97 -95.66 -6.80
N GLN A 143 -14.89 -95.91 -5.86
CA GLN A 143 -15.08 -97.23 -5.24
C GLN A 143 -15.61 -98.33 -6.19
N LEU A 144 -16.06 -97.97 -7.41
CA LEU A 144 -16.43 -98.90 -8.48
C LEU A 144 -15.27 -99.14 -9.46
N VAL A 145 -14.46 -98.12 -9.77
CA VAL A 145 -13.27 -98.25 -10.61
C VAL A 145 -12.24 -99.18 -9.95
N ASP A 146 -12.00 -99.02 -8.65
CA ASP A 146 -11.04 -99.83 -7.89
C ASP A 146 -11.40 -101.33 -7.82
N LYS A 147 -12.65 -101.70 -8.11
CA LYS A 147 -13.16 -103.08 -8.02
C LYS A 147 -13.18 -103.85 -9.34
N ASN A 148 -13.04 -103.17 -10.49
CA ASN A 148 -13.16 -103.79 -11.81
C ASN A 148 -11.82 -103.92 -12.57
N ALA A 149 -10.69 -103.54 -11.97
CA ALA A 149 -9.38 -103.50 -12.62
C ALA A 149 -8.63 -104.86 -12.70
N SER A 150 -9.34 -106.01 -12.68
CA SER A 150 -8.71 -107.33 -12.52
C SER A 150 -9.31 -108.46 -13.38
N SER A 151 -9.20 -108.38 -14.72
CA SER A 151 -8.97 -109.56 -15.59
C SER A 151 -8.67 -109.22 -17.07
N THR A 152 -7.58 -109.80 -17.57
CA THR A 152 -7.41 -110.44 -18.90
C THR A 152 -7.85 -109.71 -20.19
N MET A 153 -6.87 -109.33 -21.03
CA MET A 153 -6.86 -109.43 -22.53
C MET A 153 -5.55 -108.86 -23.12
N GLY A 154 -4.42 -109.52 -22.83
CA GLY A 154 -3.06 -108.94 -22.95
C GLY A 154 -2.44 -108.78 -24.36
N GLN A 155 -3.20 -108.87 -25.45
CA GLN A 155 -2.65 -108.80 -26.82
C GLN A 155 -3.37 -107.78 -27.71
N GLU A 156 -4.70 -107.67 -27.63
CA GLU A 156 -5.41 -106.52 -28.23
C GLU A 156 -5.19 -105.22 -27.46
N SER A 157 -4.75 -105.29 -26.20
CA SER A 157 -4.27 -104.13 -25.45
C SER A 157 -3.07 -103.51 -26.14
N PHE A 158 -2.00 -104.28 -26.39
CA PHE A 158 -0.73 -103.75 -26.89
C PHE A 158 -0.85 -102.97 -28.21
N LEU A 159 -1.66 -103.45 -29.17
CA LEU A 159 -1.94 -102.71 -30.41
C LEU A 159 -2.84 -101.48 -30.19
N ARG A 160 -3.86 -101.58 -29.33
CA ARG A 160 -4.68 -100.41 -28.95
C ARG A 160 -3.87 -99.40 -28.15
N ASP A 161 -2.87 -99.81 -27.40
CA ASP A 161 -2.00 -98.96 -26.60
C ASP A 161 -0.88 -98.32 -27.44
N LEU A 162 -0.41 -98.98 -28.51
CA LEU A 162 0.37 -98.35 -29.58
C LEU A 162 -0.44 -97.30 -30.37
N ILE A 163 -1.72 -97.56 -30.65
CA ILE A 163 -2.61 -96.57 -31.28
C ILE A 163 -2.95 -95.43 -30.33
N LYS A 164 -3.20 -95.71 -29.03
CA LYS A 164 -3.38 -94.68 -27.99
C LYS A 164 -2.12 -93.86 -27.82
N THR A 165 -0.93 -94.45 -27.70
CA THR A 165 0.33 -93.68 -27.56
C THR A 165 0.60 -92.83 -28.79
N LYS A 166 0.37 -93.32 -30.02
CA LYS A 166 0.44 -92.47 -31.21
C LYS A 166 -0.54 -91.29 -31.13
N LYS A 167 -1.81 -91.54 -30.78
CA LYS A 167 -2.82 -90.47 -30.61
C LYS A 167 -2.50 -89.54 -29.44
N ASN A 168 -1.89 -90.03 -28.38
CA ASN A 168 -1.43 -89.22 -27.24
C ASN A 168 -0.26 -88.33 -27.67
N PHE A 169 0.72 -88.83 -28.43
CA PHE A 169 1.78 -87.99 -29.00
C PHE A 169 1.25 -87.00 -30.05
N GLU A 170 0.23 -87.35 -30.83
CA GLU A 170 -0.44 -86.41 -31.73
C GLU A 170 -1.20 -85.32 -30.94
N ASN A 171 -1.92 -85.69 -29.88
CA ASN A 171 -2.60 -84.75 -28.98
C ASN A 171 -1.61 -83.91 -28.16
N GLU A 172 -0.51 -84.47 -27.67
CA GLU A 172 0.56 -83.78 -26.96
C GLU A 172 1.28 -82.80 -27.88
N ARG A 173 1.51 -83.16 -29.15
CA ARG A 173 2.03 -82.23 -30.16
C ARG A 173 1.05 -81.09 -30.43
N LEU A 174 -0.26 -81.37 -30.51
CA LEU A 174 -1.29 -80.36 -30.77
C LEU A 174 -1.52 -79.45 -29.54
N VAL A 175 -1.40 -79.99 -28.33
CA VAL A 175 -1.39 -79.23 -27.06
C VAL A 175 -0.09 -78.46 -26.88
N ALA A 176 1.06 -78.97 -27.31
CA ALA A 176 2.32 -78.23 -27.33
C ALA A 176 2.30 -77.11 -28.37
N GLN A 177 1.67 -77.34 -29.53
CA GLN A 177 1.48 -76.34 -30.57
C GLN A 177 0.54 -75.22 -30.11
N THR A 178 -0.64 -75.53 -29.58
CA THR A 178 -1.55 -74.49 -29.06
C THR A 178 -0.97 -73.74 -27.85
N LYS A 179 -0.13 -74.40 -27.02
CA LYS A 179 0.67 -73.70 -25.99
C LYS A 179 1.76 -72.81 -26.60
N ALA A 180 2.42 -73.22 -27.68
CA ALA A 180 3.41 -72.38 -28.36
C ALA A 180 2.75 -71.16 -29.01
N GLU A 181 1.59 -71.34 -29.65
CA GLU A 181 0.76 -70.29 -30.22
C GLU A 181 0.31 -69.30 -29.13
N HIS A 182 -0.25 -69.80 -28.01
CA HIS A 182 -0.62 -68.98 -26.85
C HIS A 182 0.59 -68.23 -26.25
N LEU A 183 1.77 -68.86 -26.16
CA LEU A 183 2.99 -68.20 -25.70
C LEU A 183 3.51 -67.14 -26.70
N THR A 184 3.28 -67.30 -28.00
CA THR A 184 3.57 -66.26 -28.99
C THR A 184 2.57 -65.10 -28.94
N ASP A 185 1.30 -65.36 -28.67
CA ASP A 185 0.29 -64.31 -28.47
C ASP A 185 0.47 -63.56 -27.16
N GLU A 186 0.78 -64.25 -26.05
CA GLU A 186 1.22 -63.62 -24.80
C GLU A 186 2.46 -62.76 -25.01
N LYS A 187 3.49 -63.29 -25.68
CA LYS A 187 4.70 -62.52 -26.02
C LYS A 187 4.35 -61.29 -26.86
N GLY A 188 3.47 -61.41 -27.85
CA GLY A 188 2.98 -60.30 -28.66
C GLY A 188 2.21 -59.27 -27.85
N PHE A 189 1.34 -59.71 -26.93
CA PHE A 189 0.60 -58.86 -26.00
C PHE A 189 1.53 -58.10 -25.05
N TYR A 190 2.49 -58.79 -24.42
CA TYR A 190 3.49 -58.15 -23.55
C TYR A 190 4.43 -57.22 -24.32
N GLN A 191 4.79 -57.54 -25.57
CA GLN A 191 5.56 -56.63 -26.43
C GLN A 191 4.77 -55.36 -26.77
N ARG A 192 3.50 -55.48 -27.18
CA ARG A 192 2.62 -54.31 -27.42
C ARG A 192 2.41 -53.49 -26.14
N LYS A 193 2.22 -54.14 -24.99
CA LYS A 193 2.08 -53.47 -23.69
C LYS A 193 3.37 -52.76 -23.27
N MET A 194 4.53 -53.34 -23.59
CA MET A 194 5.86 -52.75 -23.35
C MET A 194 6.21 -51.63 -24.33
N GLN A 195 5.64 -51.61 -25.55
CA GLN A 195 5.67 -50.45 -26.45
C GLN A 195 4.80 -49.32 -25.89
N LYS A 196 3.54 -49.60 -25.56
CA LYS A 196 2.66 -48.60 -24.94
C LYS A 196 3.25 -47.99 -23.68
N LEU A 197 3.78 -48.79 -22.76
CA LEU A 197 4.47 -48.25 -21.58
C LEU A 197 5.67 -47.35 -21.91
N LYS A 198 6.37 -47.57 -23.04
CA LYS A 198 7.46 -46.67 -23.48
C LYS A 198 6.91 -45.37 -24.06
N GLU A 199 5.87 -45.46 -24.88
CA GLU A 199 5.12 -44.31 -25.41
C GLU A 199 4.59 -43.47 -24.23
N ASP A 200 3.90 -44.09 -23.27
CA ASP A 200 3.44 -43.49 -22.01
C ASP A 200 4.61 -42.83 -21.22
N PHE A 201 5.77 -43.50 -21.11
CA PHE A 201 6.96 -42.94 -20.42
C PHE A 201 7.63 -41.80 -21.19
N GLU A 202 7.57 -41.79 -22.51
CA GLU A 202 8.13 -40.71 -23.36
C GLU A 202 7.19 -39.50 -23.37
N ASP A 203 5.88 -39.68 -23.33
CA ASP A 203 4.89 -38.62 -23.14
C ASP A 203 4.98 -38.01 -21.73
N VAL A 204 5.06 -38.82 -20.68
CA VAL A 204 5.27 -38.33 -19.29
C VAL A 204 6.61 -37.60 -19.15
N ARG A 205 7.66 -38.00 -19.89
CA ARG A 205 8.92 -37.25 -19.96
C ARG A 205 8.76 -35.90 -20.66
N GLN A 206 8.02 -35.83 -21.77
CA GLN A 206 7.74 -34.56 -22.45
C GLN A 206 6.87 -33.62 -21.60
N GLN A 207 5.94 -34.16 -20.81
CA GLN A 207 5.17 -33.42 -19.82
C GLN A 207 6.06 -32.92 -18.66
N LEU A 208 7.04 -33.71 -18.21
CA LEU A 208 8.01 -33.29 -17.21
C LEU A 208 8.95 -32.18 -17.76
N ASP A 209 9.48 -32.35 -18.97
CA ASP A 209 10.35 -31.35 -19.62
C ASP A 209 9.62 -30.03 -19.90
N THR A 210 8.33 -30.07 -20.25
CA THR A 210 7.52 -28.86 -20.45
C THR A 210 7.16 -28.18 -19.13
N THR A 211 6.79 -28.93 -18.09
CA THR A 211 6.54 -28.38 -16.75
C THR A 211 7.81 -27.84 -16.07
N LEU A 212 8.98 -28.43 -16.33
CA LEU A 212 10.26 -27.85 -15.93
C LEU A 212 10.55 -26.52 -16.65
N ARG A 213 10.28 -26.43 -17.96
CA ARG A 213 10.44 -25.16 -18.72
C ARG A 213 9.50 -24.06 -18.26
N THR A 214 8.24 -24.38 -17.92
CA THR A 214 7.31 -23.38 -17.35
C THR A 214 7.65 -23.02 -15.90
N TYR A 215 8.20 -23.94 -15.11
CA TYR A 215 8.74 -23.63 -13.79
C TYR A 215 9.97 -22.71 -13.87
N GLU A 216 10.86 -22.93 -14.85
CA GLU A 216 11.99 -22.02 -15.09
C GLU A 216 11.54 -20.62 -15.57
N SER A 217 10.51 -20.50 -16.42
CA SER A 217 10.00 -19.17 -16.80
C SER A 217 9.30 -18.47 -15.63
N LEU A 218 8.50 -19.19 -14.83
CA LEU A 218 7.96 -18.67 -13.57
C LEU A 218 9.05 -18.20 -12.60
N LEU A 219 10.17 -18.93 -12.49
CA LEU A 219 11.33 -18.49 -11.71
C LEU A 219 12.00 -17.23 -12.28
N ARG A 220 12.15 -17.10 -13.61
CA ARG A 220 12.67 -15.87 -14.25
C ARG A 220 11.76 -14.67 -13.94
N ASN A 221 10.46 -14.81 -14.19
CA ASN A 221 9.45 -13.79 -13.88
C ASN A 221 9.46 -13.42 -12.39
N LEU A 222 9.65 -14.40 -11.48
CA LEU A 222 9.80 -14.17 -10.03
C LEU A 222 11.12 -13.49 -9.64
N THR A 223 12.16 -13.50 -10.48
CA THR A 223 13.36 -12.67 -10.29
C THR A 223 13.24 -11.29 -10.89
N GLU A 224 12.46 -11.13 -11.96
CA GLU A 224 12.21 -9.84 -12.61
C GLU A 224 11.26 -8.98 -11.76
N THR A 225 10.12 -9.52 -11.34
CA THR A 225 9.20 -8.86 -10.38
C THR A 225 9.86 -8.52 -9.03
N LYS A 226 10.89 -9.28 -8.61
CA LYS A 226 11.71 -8.90 -7.45
C LYS A 226 12.60 -7.70 -7.72
N ARG A 227 13.25 -7.61 -8.88
CA ARG A 227 14.05 -6.43 -9.27
C ARG A 227 13.18 -5.18 -9.46
N GLU A 228 12.01 -5.34 -10.08
CA GLU A 228 11.01 -4.28 -10.20
C GLU A 228 10.58 -3.78 -8.83
N ARG A 229 10.26 -4.71 -7.91
CA ARG A 229 9.96 -4.37 -6.51
C ARG A 229 11.15 -3.71 -5.80
N GLU A 230 12.38 -4.19 -5.97
CA GLU A 230 13.58 -3.60 -5.36
C GLU A 230 13.80 -2.16 -5.88
N CYS A 231 13.59 -1.92 -7.18
CA CYS A 231 13.65 -0.60 -7.80
C CYS A 231 12.53 0.33 -7.29
N LEU A 232 11.30 -0.16 -7.17
CA LEU A 232 10.18 0.60 -6.58
C LEU A 232 10.39 0.87 -5.08
N GLU A 233 10.97 -0.07 -4.33
CA GLU A 233 11.37 0.15 -2.94
C GLU A 233 12.52 1.15 -2.80
N GLN A 234 13.39 1.26 -3.80
CA GLN A 234 14.41 2.32 -3.87
C GLN A 234 13.75 3.68 -4.16
N GLN A 235 12.93 3.79 -5.20
CA GLN A 235 12.18 5.02 -5.49
C GLN A 235 11.34 5.49 -4.28
N VAL A 236 10.69 4.58 -3.55
CA VAL A 236 9.95 4.91 -2.31
C VAL A 236 10.86 5.31 -1.15
N ARG A 237 12.13 4.91 -1.10
CA ARG A 237 13.13 5.44 -0.15
C ARG A 237 13.62 6.82 -0.59
N ASP A 238 13.83 7.02 -1.88
CA ASP A 238 14.31 8.28 -2.46
C ASP A 238 13.25 9.39 -2.27
N TYR A 239 11.98 9.13 -2.65
CA TYR A 239 10.86 10.03 -2.36
C TYR A 239 10.64 10.30 -0.86
N ARG A 240 11.02 9.35 0.03
CA ARG A 240 11.00 9.59 1.48
C ARG A 240 12.15 10.48 1.93
N ALA A 241 13.35 10.32 1.36
CA ALA A 241 14.48 11.20 1.64
C ALA A 241 14.21 12.63 1.17
N GLU A 242 13.64 12.80 -0.03
CA GLU A 242 13.16 14.09 -0.56
C GLU A 242 12.06 14.68 0.35
N SER A 243 11.10 13.87 0.80
CA SER A 243 10.06 14.32 1.73
C SER A 243 10.62 14.72 3.10
N ASP A 244 11.60 13.98 3.64
CA ASP A 244 12.29 14.30 4.88
C ASP A 244 13.20 15.53 4.74
N GLU A 245 13.72 15.82 3.54
CA GLU A 245 14.45 17.05 3.23
C GLU A 245 13.49 18.25 3.15
N HIS A 246 12.39 18.13 2.41
CA HIS A 246 11.33 19.14 2.40
C HIS A 246 10.70 19.37 3.78
N LEU A 247 10.63 18.37 4.66
CA LEU A 247 10.20 18.54 6.06
C LEU A 247 11.23 19.32 6.89
N LYS A 248 12.54 19.18 6.63
CA LYS A 248 13.58 20.04 7.23
C LYS A 248 13.48 21.46 6.68
N ASP A 249 13.26 21.65 5.39
CA ASP A 249 13.06 22.98 4.81
C ASP A 249 11.80 23.66 5.36
N ILE A 250 10.70 22.94 5.51
CA ILE A 250 9.48 23.43 6.17
C ILE A 250 9.76 23.75 7.65
N ALA A 251 10.60 22.99 8.34
CA ALA A 251 11.01 23.31 9.72
C ALA A 251 11.88 24.58 9.77
N ASN A 252 12.86 24.73 8.86
CA ASN A 252 13.71 25.90 8.73
C ASN A 252 12.90 27.16 8.39
N VAL A 253 11.93 27.04 7.47
CA VAL A 253 11.00 28.13 7.09
C VAL A 253 10.02 28.46 8.22
N ARG A 254 9.58 27.46 9.02
CA ARG A 254 8.80 27.72 10.24
C ARG A 254 9.62 28.40 11.32
N GLN A 255 10.90 28.06 11.45
CA GLN A 255 11.79 28.70 12.40
C GLN A 255 12.07 30.15 12.01
N SER A 256 12.41 30.43 10.75
CA SER A 256 12.60 31.81 10.27
C SER A 256 11.29 32.60 10.26
N ALA A 257 10.12 31.98 10.02
CA ALA A 257 8.82 32.62 10.21
C ALA A 257 8.51 32.92 11.69
N SER A 258 8.97 32.09 12.63
CA SER A 258 8.88 32.33 14.07
C SER A 258 9.79 33.50 14.50
N GLU A 259 11.03 33.53 13.99
CA GLU A 259 11.97 34.63 14.20
C GLU A 259 11.45 35.94 13.61
N LEU A 260 10.88 35.91 12.39
CA LEU A 260 10.20 37.05 11.76
C LEU A 260 8.92 37.47 12.51
N ALA A 261 8.17 36.55 13.13
CA ALA A 261 7.03 36.90 13.99
C ALA A 261 7.47 37.53 15.33
N ILE A 262 8.64 37.14 15.85
CA ILE A 262 9.27 37.79 17.01
C ILE A 262 9.76 39.20 16.63
N GLU A 263 10.38 39.37 15.46
CA GLU A 263 10.74 40.71 14.93
C GLU A 263 9.49 41.57 14.63
N GLU A 264 8.44 41.00 14.05
CA GLU A 264 7.16 41.71 13.85
C GLU A 264 6.52 42.09 15.19
N GLY A 265 6.67 41.24 16.23
CA GLY A 265 6.30 41.54 17.61
C GLY A 265 7.09 42.71 18.19
N LYS A 266 8.42 42.72 18.05
CA LYS A 266 9.30 43.84 18.43
C LYS A 266 8.91 45.11 17.70
N LEU A 267 8.74 45.05 16.39
CA LEU A 267 8.32 46.18 15.55
C LEU A 267 6.92 46.68 15.91
N LYS A 268 5.98 45.80 16.30
CA LYS A 268 4.66 46.19 16.85
C LYS A 268 4.77 46.88 18.21
N THR A 269 5.67 46.43 19.09
CA THR A 269 5.92 47.14 20.37
C THR A 269 6.65 48.46 20.18
N ILE A 270 7.62 48.54 19.26
CA ILE A 270 8.28 49.80 18.89
C ILE A 270 7.27 50.75 18.25
N ALA A 271 6.45 50.28 17.31
CA ALA A 271 5.41 51.09 16.68
C ALA A 271 4.26 51.47 17.63
N SER A 272 4.07 50.78 18.76
CA SER A 272 3.14 51.19 19.81
C SER A 272 3.79 52.18 20.79
N THR A 273 5.08 52.04 21.13
CA THR A 273 5.80 53.08 21.88
C THR A 273 5.96 54.37 21.06
N GLU A 274 6.24 54.27 19.76
CA GLU A 274 6.25 55.41 18.83
C GLU A 274 4.85 56.04 18.71
N ARG A 275 3.78 55.24 18.55
CA ARG A 275 2.41 55.79 18.60
C ARG A 275 2.09 56.47 19.93
N ASN A 276 2.53 55.91 21.06
CA ASN A 276 2.30 56.49 22.38
C ASN A 276 3.13 57.76 22.59
N ALA A 277 4.36 57.82 22.05
CA ALA A 277 5.19 59.02 22.03
C ALA A 277 4.59 60.10 21.12
N VAL A 278 4.13 59.74 19.93
CA VAL A 278 3.40 60.64 19.01
C VAL A 278 2.08 61.10 19.60
N ALA A 279 1.35 60.25 20.35
CA ALA A 279 0.13 60.63 21.06
C ALA A 279 0.41 61.51 22.29
N ALA A 280 1.53 61.29 22.98
CA ALA A 280 1.98 62.17 24.06
C ALA A 280 2.46 63.52 23.51
N LEU A 281 3.13 63.55 22.35
CA LEU A 281 3.53 64.75 21.63
C LEU A 281 2.34 65.49 21.03
N SER A 282 1.36 64.77 20.45
CA SER A 282 0.13 65.39 19.95
C SER A 282 -0.70 65.95 21.10
N LYS A 283 -0.77 65.25 22.24
CA LYS A 283 -1.40 65.79 23.45
C LYS A 283 -0.64 66.96 24.04
N GLN A 284 0.71 66.96 24.02
CA GLN A 284 1.49 68.14 24.39
C GLN A 284 1.29 69.30 23.40
N LEU A 285 1.07 69.01 22.12
CA LEU A 285 0.74 70.00 21.10
C LEU A 285 -0.70 70.52 21.26
N GLU A 286 -1.65 69.69 21.69
CA GLU A 286 -3.01 70.05 22.07
C GLU A 286 -2.99 70.90 23.35
N ASP A 287 -2.29 70.47 24.41
CA ASP A 287 -2.06 71.25 25.63
C ASP A 287 -1.37 72.60 25.33
N GLN A 288 -0.47 72.66 24.34
CA GLN A 288 0.16 73.91 23.88
C GLN A 288 -0.79 74.74 23.01
N GLN A 289 -1.61 74.13 22.15
CA GLN A 289 -2.64 74.83 21.38
C GLN A 289 -3.77 75.34 22.27
N GLU A 290 -4.09 74.67 23.38
CA GLU A 290 -5.01 75.15 24.40
C GLU A 290 -4.38 76.26 25.24
N LYS A 291 -3.09 76.17 25.59
CA LYS A 291 -2.37 77.31 26.20
C LYS A 291 -2.33 78.51 25.24
N ILE A 292 -2.04 78.31 23.96
CA ILE A 292 -2.06 79.35 22.92
C ILE A 292 -3.47 79.87 22.68
N LYS A 293 -4.53 79.04 22.74
CA LYS A 293 -5.93 79.51 22.71
C LYS A 293 -6.27 80.33 23.94
N VAL A 294 -5.94 79.87 25.14
CA VAL A 294 -6.17 80.59 26.40
C VAL A 294 -5.33 81.87 26.48
N GLU A 295 -4.14 81.91 25.88
CA GLU A 295 -3.33 83.11 25.73
C GLU A 295 -3.86 84.02 24.62
N ALA A 296 -4.39 83.48 23.52
CA ALA A 296 -5.11 84.24 22.50
C ALA A 296 -6.47 84.77 22.98
N GLU A 297 -7.14 84.08 23.91
CA GLU A 297 -8.37 84.52 24.59
C GLU A 297 -8.04 85.56 25.66
N LYS A 298 -6.92 85.42 26.38
CA LYS A 298 -6.40 86.48 27.26
C LYS A 298 -5.93 87.70 26.46
N LEU A 299 -5.33 87.51 25.28
CA LEU A 299 -4.98 88.59 24.37
C LEU A 299 -6.23 89.20 23.75
N ALA A 300 -7.24 88.42 23.34
CA ALA A 300 -8.51 88.93 22.84
C ALA A 300 -9.33 89.63 23.95
N ALA A 301 -9.23 89.18 25.20
CA ALA A 301 -9.80 89.87 26.36
C ALA A 301 -9.01 91.13 26.71
N ALA A 302 -7.68 91.12 26.59
CA ALA A 302 -6.84 92.30 26.74
C ALA A 302 -6.99 93.26 25.55
N GLU A 303 -7.35 92.78 24.36
CA GLU A 303 -7.70 93.57 23.18
C GLU A 303 -9.13 94.09 23.26
N SER A 304 -10.07 93.36 23.87
CA SER A 304 -11.39 93.86 24.24
C SER A 304 -11.26 94.93 25.30
N GLN A 305 -10.50 94.71 26.37
CA GLN A 305 -10.19 95.74 27.38
C GLN A 305 -9.40 96.91 26.78
N ASN A 306 -8.50 96.68 25.81
CA ASN A 306 -7.87 97.77 25.06
C ASN A 306 -8.82 98.43 24.05
N ALA A 307 -9.86 97.76 23.55
CA ALA A 307 -10.87 98.32 22.66
C ALA A 307 -11.91 99.12 23.46
N GLU A 308 -12.31 98.62 24.62
CA GLU A 308 -13.05 99.31 25.66
C GLU A 308 -12.25 100.53 26.11
N MET A 309 -10.97 100.41 26.48
CA MET A 309 -10.09 101.55 26.76
C MET A 309 -9.90 102.47 25.54
N LYS A 310 -9.92 101.97 24.29
CA LYS A 310 -9.94 102.80 23.06
C LYS A 310 -11.31 103.38 22.71
N GLN A 311 -12.40 102.97 23.38
CA GLN A 311 -13.74 103.58 23.34
C GLN A 311 -13.97 104.48 24.56
N GLU A 312 -13.29 104.23 25.67
CA GLU A 312 -13.15 105.11 26.82
C GLU A 312 -12.19 106.25 26.49
N ILE A 313 -11.15 106.07 25.67
CA ILE A 313 -10.29 107.17 25.21
C ILE A 313 -11.10 108.28 24.49
N PRO A 314 -12.06 108.03 23.59
CA PRO A 314 -12.95 109.07 23.06
C PRO A 314 -14.04 109.51 24.05
N LYS A 315 -14.53 108.68 24.98
CA LYS A 315 -15.45 109.14 26.05
C LYS A 315 -14.75 110.07 27.05
N MET A 316 -13.55 109.69 27.50
CA MET A 316 -12.64 110.41 28.38
C MET A 316 -12.01 111.62 27.67
N LYS A 317 -11.71 111.54 26.36
CA LYS A 317 -11.43 112.73 25.54
C LYS A 317 -12.67 113.59 25.34
N ALA A 318 -13.90 113.05 25.35
CA ALA A 318 -15.12 113.86 25.31
C ALA A 318 -15.43 114.48 26.67
N THR A 319 -15.19 113.83 27.81
CA THR A 319 -15.27 114.45 29.14
C THR A 319 -14.10 115.39 29.38
N LEU A 320 -12.91 115.16 28.83
CA LEU A 320 -11.82 116.14 28.79
C LEU A 320 -12.06 117.26 27.78
N LYS A 321 -12.79 117.05 26.68
CA LYS A 321 -13.16 118.10 25.71
C LYS A 321 -14.38 118.89 26.18
N ASN A 322 -15.25 118.29 26.98
CA ASN A 322 -16.31 118.97 27.71
C ASN A 322 -15.74 119.68 28.94
N ARG A 323 -14.78 119.10 29.67
CA ARG A 323 -14.03 119.79 30.72
C ARG A 323 -13.07 120.84 30.16
N LEU A 324 -12.55 120.70 28.94
CA LEU A 324 -11.84 121.78 28.25
C LEU A 324 -12.83 122.83 27.73
N ALA A 325 -14.02 122.47 27.25
CA ALA A 325 -15.07 123.44 26.90
C ALA A 325 -15.67 124.12 28.15
N GLU A 326 -15.66 123.46 29.31
CA GLU A 326 -16.01 124.03 30.62
C GLU A 326 -14.85 124.83 31.18
N LEU A 327 -13.59 124.44 30.99
CA LEU A 327 -12.41 125.25 31.31
C LEU A 327 -12.21 126.40 30.32
N ASP A 328 -12.75 126.33 29.10
CA ASP A 328 -12.78 127.40 28.10
C ASP A 328 -13.99 128.31 28.32
N ARG A 329 -15.12 127.78 28.80
CA ARG A 329 -16.24 128.59 29.32
C ARG A 329 -15.86 129.26 30.64
N LEU A 330 -15.16 128.57 31.53
CA LEU A 330 -14.61 129.11 32.77
C LEU A 330 -13.41 130.00 32.50
N ALA A 331 -12.60 129.77 31.47
CA ALA A 331 -11.58 130.70 31.01
C ALA A 331 -12.20 131.87 30.24
N ALA A 332 -13.36 131.72 29.60
CA ALA A 332 -14.10 132.82 28.98
C ALA A 332 -14.87 133.64 30.02
N THR A 333 -15.39 133.05 31.09
CA THR A 333 -15.93 133.80 32.23
C THR A 333 -14.81 134.35 33.10
N LEU A 334 -13.67 133.67 33.27
CA LEU A 334 -12.46 134.22 33.88
C LEU A 334 -11.74 135.23 32.99
N LYS A 335 -11.92 135.23 31.66
CA LYS A 335 -11.37 136.26 30.75
C LYS A 335 -12.33 137.44 30.64
N LYS A 336 -13.64 137.23 30.71
CA LYS A 336 -14.63 138.31 30.91
C LYS A 336 -14.57 138.88 32.33
N SER A 337 -14.26 138.07 33.35
CA SER A 337 -14.05 138.56 34.72
C SER A 337 -12.65 139.13 34.90
N ARG A 338 -11.60 138.61 34.25
CA ARG A 338 -10.29 139.28 34.18
C ARG A 338 -10.36 140.57 33.38
N GLN A 339 -11.05 140.64 32.25
CA GLN A 339 -11.26 141.92 31.57
C GLN A 339 -12.08 142.88 32.43
N LYS A 340 -13.07 142.39 33.20
CA LYS A 340 -13.74 143.21 34.23
C LYS A 340 -12.83 143.58 35.40
N THR A 341 -11.92 142.73 35.87
CA THR A 341 -10.98 143.05 36.96
C THR A 341 -9.69 143.72 36.50
N GLU A 342 -9.39 143.76 35.21
CA GLU A 342 -8.33 144.57 34.58
C GLU A 342 -8.87 145.98 34.34
N VAL A 343 -10.10 146.11 33.82
CA VAL A 343 -10.84 147.38 33.82
C VAL A 343 -11.01 147.88 35.25
N GLN A 344 -11.53 147.07 36.18
CA GLN A 344 -11.62 147.46 37.59
C GLN A 344 -10.26 147.59 38.29
N GLN A 345 -9.14 147.02 37.84
CA GLN A 345 -7.82 147.32 38.43
C GLN A 345 -7.20 148.59 37.85
N VAL A 346 -7.49 148.94 36.59
CA VAL A 346 -7.14 150.25 36.02
C VAL A 346 -8.01 151.33 36.65
N ASP A 347 -9.30 151.08 36.83
CA ASP A 347 -10.24 151.99 37.45
C ASP A 347 -10.03 152.06 38.97
N ILE A 348 -9.67 150.97 39.67
CA ILE A 348 -9.24 151.04 41.08
C ILE A 348 -7.90 151.78 41.21
N LYS A 349 -6.95 151.62 40.28
CA LYS A 349 -5.70 152.42 40.33
C LYS A 349 -5.97 153.92 40.11
N LYS A 350 -6.87 154.28 39.19
CA LYS A 350 -7.33 155.66 38.99
C LYS A 350 -8.15 156.18 40.18
N GLN A 351 -9.07 155.38 40.71
CA GLN A 351 -9.89 155.69 41.88
C GLN A 351 -9.04 155.79 43.16
N VAL A 352 -7.93 155.05 43.29
CA VAL A 352 -6.97 155.22 44.38
C VAL A 352 -6.17 156.49 44.18
N GLN A 353 -5.67 156.79 42.98
CA GLN A 353 -4.99 158.07 42.72
C GLN A 353 -5.91 159.29 42.93
N ILE A 354 -7.20 159.18 42.57
CA ILE A 354 -8.22 160.21 42.79
C ILE A 354 -8.66 160.25 44.25
N ARG A 355 -8.77 159.11 44.94
CA ARG A 355 -9.09 159.05 46.38
C ARG A 355 -7.96 159.68 47.19
N ASP A 356 -6.71 159.39 46.87
CA ASP A 356 -5.57 159.85 47.67
C ASP A 356 -5.41 161.37 47.54
N SER A 357 -5.63 161.95 46.35
CA SER A 357 -5.73 163.41 46.21
C SER A 357 -7.01 163.98 46.85
N LEU A 358 -8.16 163.33 46.72
CA LEU A 358 -9.40 163.76 47.37
C LEU A 358 -9.39 163.57 48.89
N VAL A 359 -8.49 162.78 49.47
CA VAL A 359 -8.27 162.68 50.92
C VAL A 359 -7.40 163.84 51.39
N GLU A 360 -6.33 164.19 50.67
CA GLU A 360 -5.55 165.40 50.96
C GLU A 360 -6.40 166.68 50.82
N GLU A 361 -7.32 166.75 49.85
CA GLU A 361 -8.30 167.83 49.73
C GLU A 361 -9.42 167.72 50.78
N ALA A 362 -9.93 166.53 51.11
CA ALA A 362 -10.98 166.37 52.10
C ALA A 362 -10.52 166.65 53.53
N GLU A 363 -9.27 166.34 53.91
CA GLU A 363 -8.73 166.67 55.24
C GLU A 363 -8.58 168.20 55.42
N GLN A 364 -8.19 168.92 54.36
CA GLN A 364 -8.18 170.39 54.32
C GLN A 364 -9.60 171.00 54.34
N MET A 365 -10.56 170.35 53.67
CA MET A 365 -11.95 170.78 53.68
C MET A 365 -12.68 170.42 54.99
N HIS A 366 -12.30 169.35 55.69
CA HIS A 366 -12.91 168.97 56.96
C HIS A 366 -12.51 169.95 58.07
N SER A 367 -11.23 170.34 58.14
CA SER A 367 -10.74 171.33 59.10
C SER A 367 -11.30 172.74 58.89
N SER A 368 -11.67 173.11 57.66
CA SER A 368 -12.43 174.35 57.38
C SER A 368 -13.94 174.20 57.63
N ILE A 369 -14.53 173.02 57.42
CA ILE A 369 -15.93 172.75 57.77
C ILE A 369 -16.16 172.78 59.29
N GLU A 370 -15.21 172.33 60.11
CA GLU A 370 -15.30 172.47 61.58
C GLU A 370 -15.31 173.94 62.02
N GLU A 371 -14.49 174.80 61.40
CA GLU A 371 -14.48 176.24 61.68
C GLU A 371 -15.75 176.95 61.14
N HIS A 372 -16.28 176.52 59.98
CA HIS A 372 -17.50 177.10 59.40
C HIS A 372 -18.80 176.66 60.09
N LEU A 373 -18.89 175.42 60.60
CA LEU A 373 -20.05 174.97 61.38
C LEU A 373 -20.25 175.80 62.65
N ARG A 374 -19.13 176.23 63.27
CA ARG A 374 -19.12 177.12 64.43
C ARG A 374 -19.65 178.53 64.14
N ILE A 375 -19.60 178.99 62.88
CA ILE A 375 -20.11 180.30 62.44
C ILE A 375 -21.61 180.21 62.08
N LEU A 376 -22.03 179.11 61.44
CA LEU A 376 -23.44 178.91 61.05
C LEU A 376 -24.41 178.75 62.23
N GLU A 377 -23.94 178.30 63.40
CA GLU A 377 -24.74 178.33 64.65
C GLU A 377 -25.04 179.75 65.15
N GLU A 378 -24.33 180.76 64.67
CA GLU A 378 -24.62 182.18 64.92
C GLU A 378 -25.61 182.73 63.86
N GLU A 379 -25.43 182.38 62.58
CA GLU A 379 -26.32 182.80 61.48
C GLU A 379 -27.76 182.23 61.60
N MET A 380 -27.92 181.01 62.13
CA MET A 380 -29.25 180.41 62.37
C MET A 380 -30.16 181.24 63.32
N LYS A 381 -29.61 182.25 64.03
CA LYS A 381 -30.38 183.15 64.90
C LYS A 381 -30.81 184.45 64.19
N ALA A 382 -30.22 184.80 63.04
CA ALA A 382 -30.49 186.07 62.35
C ALA A 382 -31.69 186.01 61.38
N LEU A 383 -31.85 184.90 60.65
CA LEU A 383 -32.88 184.76 59.60
C LEU A 383 -34.27 184.36 60.13
N HIS A 384 -34.51 184.45 61.44
CA HIS A 384 -35.82 184.16 62.04
C HIS A 384 -36.70 185.41 62.26
N GLU A 385 -36.13 186.62 62.12
CA GLU A 385 -36.82 187.88 62.43
C GLU A 385 -36.95 188.85 61.23
N GLU A 386 -36.05 188.80 60.25
CA GLU A 386 -36.16 189.64 59.04
C GLU A 386 -37.17 189.08 58.02
N GLU A 387 -38.35 189.69 58.04
CA GLU A 387 -39.33 189.79 56.96
C GLU A 387 -39.99 188.48 56.46
N ALA A 388 -40.95 187.87 57.14
CA ALA A 388 -42.06 188.43 57.93
C ALA A 388 -42.91 189.54 57.24
N ARG A 389 -42.45 190.15 56.14
CA ARG A 389 -43.00 191.41 55.59
C ARG A 389 -43.37 191.40 54.10
N LEU A 390 -42.80 190.55 53.25
CA LEU A 390 -43.38 190.26 51.92
C LEU A 390 -44.48 189.19 52.00
N LYS A 391 -45.53 189.53 52.75
CA LYS A 391 -46.81 188.79 52.84
C LYS A 391 -47.76 189.22 51.69
N ALA A 392 -48.89 188.50 51.58
CA ALA A 392 -50.06 188.72 50.70
C ALA A 392 -49.94 188.08 49.28
N THR A 393 -50.86 187.21 48.82
CA THR A 393 -52.07 186.62 49.45
C THR A 393 -52.39 185.21 48.93
N MET A 394 -52.85 184.36 49.86
CA MET A 394 -53.67 183.13 49.69
C MET A 394 -54.95 183.34 50.56
N PRO A 395 -56.00 182.45 50.65
CA PRO A 395 -56.25 181.13 50.06
C PRO A 395 -57.71 180.97 49.49
N GLU A 396 -58.30 179.76 49.50
CA GLU A 396 -59.68 179.45 49.03
C GLU A 396 -60.76 179.20 50.14
N LYS A 397 -62.04 179.25 49.73
CA LYS A 397 -63.28 178.59 50.28
C LYS A 397 -63.94 179.09 51.59
N THR A 398 -65.06 179.83 51.48
CA THR A 398 -66.42 179.49 52.05
C THR A 398 -67.53 180.57 51.87
N LYS A 399 -68.81 180.13 51.91
CA LYS A 399 -70.07 180.82 52.33
C LYS A 399 -70.81 181.90 51.47
N LEU A 400 -72.13 181.62 51.34
CA LEU A 400 -73.33 182.49 51.47
C LEU A 400 -73.89 183.37 50.31
N LEU A 401 -75.17 183.73 50.51
CA LEU A 401 -76.09 184.48 49.65
C LEU A 401 -75.92 186.00 49.78
N MET A 402 -75.71 186.69 48.65
CA MET A 402 -76.52 187.85 48.22
C MET A 402 -76.20 188.21 46.76
N ASP A 403 -77.09 188.99 46.13
CA ASP A 403 -76.93 189.87 44.96
C ASP A 403 -75.94 189.42 43.86
N ASN A 404 -76.35 189.01 42.66
CA ASN A 404 -77.32 189.63 41.75
C ASN A 404 -77.22 191.17 41.62
N SER A 405 -76.16 191.61 40.93
CA SER A 405 -76.04 192.92 40.25
C SER A 405 -75.92 194.18 41.11
N ARG A 406 -75.30 195.23 40.52
CA ARG A 406 -75.16 196.59 41.10
C ARG A 406 -74.29 196.62 42.38
N VAL A 407 -73.82 197.76 42.89
CA VAL A 407 -74.24 199.17 42.75
C VAL A 407 -73.04 200.07 42.41
N ASP A 408 -73.29 201.07 41.56
CA ASP A 408 -72.61 202.35 41.30
C ASP A 408 -71.06 202.44 41.14
N SER A 409 -70.51 203.11 40.12
CA SER A 409 -70.83 204.41 39.47
C SER A 409 -70.26 205.64 40.19
N GLU A 410 -68.94 205.82 40.10
CA GLU A 410 -68.37 207.15 39.84
C GLU A 410 -67.93 207.20 38.36
N ARG A 411 -68.34 208.14 37.51
CA ARG A 411 -69.08 209.40 37.75
C ARG A 411 -70.16 209.67 36.70
N ALA A 412 -71.18 210.44 37.09
CA ALA A 412 -72.08 211.15 36.21
C ALA A 412 -71.87 212.67 36.34
N MET A 413 -71.93 213.41 35.22
CA MET A 413 -72.13 214.86 35.03
C MET A 413 -71.78 215.20 33.56
N MET A 414 -72.55 215.91 32.72
CA MET A 414 -73.88 216.57 32.76
C MET A 414 -74.57 216.34 31.37
N ASP A 415 -75.83 216.65 31.05
CA ASP A 415 -77.00 217.19 31.77
C ASP A 415 -78.24 216.30 31.39
N GLY A 416 -79.48 216.66 31.02
CA GLY A 416 -80.26 217.92 30.91
C GLY A 416 -80.88 218.19 29.52
N GLN A 417 -81.96 218.96 29.34
CA GLN A 417 -82.96 219.50 30.30
C GLN A 417 -84.30 219.78 29.55
N ARG A 418 -85.38 220.08 30.31
CA ARG A 418 -86.67 220.71 29.88
C ARG A 418 -87.64 219.89 29.00
N LEU A 419 -88.97 220.08 29.02
CA LEU A 419 -89.89 220.67 30.03
C LEU A 419 -91.35 220.14 29.90
N LEU A 420 -91.79 219.40 30.91
CA LEU A 420 -93.12 219.34 31.58
C LEU A 420 -94.50 219.18 30.89
N GLU A 421 -94.82 219.60 29.65
CA GLU A 421 -96.26 219.68 29.24
C GLU A 421 -96.83 218.55 28.35
N GLU A 422 -96.04 217.84 27.53
CA GLU A 422 -96.59 216.83 26.61
C GLU A 422 -96.96 215.46 27.23
N GLY A 423 -96.52 215.18 28.46
CA GLY A 423 -96.41 213.79 28.97
C GLY A 423 -97.69 212.97 28.96
N LYS A 424 -98.86 213.61 29.13
CA LYS A 424 -100.16 212.94 29.34
C LYS A 424 -100.69 212.14 28.14
N ARG A 425 -100.08 212.23 26.95
CA ARG A 425 -100.42 211.38 25.79
C ARG A 425 -99.54 210.13 25.59
N ARG A 426 -98.43 209.96 26.32
CA ARG A 426 -97.49 208.83 26.11
C ARG A 426 -97.78 207.56 26.93
N ASN A 427 -98.63 207.64 27.97
CA ASN A 427 -98.88 206.50 28.86
C ASN A 427 -99.73 205.37 28.25
N LEU A 428 -100.46 205.60 27.15
CA LEU A 428 -101.30 204.58 26.50
C LEU A 428 -100.56 203.74 25.44
N SER A 429 -99.48 204.25 24.84
CA SER A 429 -98.70 203.49 23.85
C SER A 429 -97.74 202.48 24.50
N GLN A 430 -97.18 202.81 25.66
CA GLN A 430 -96.19 201.95 26.35
C GLN A 430 -96.75 200.62 26.90
N GLN A 431 -98.08 200.46 27.02
CA GLN A 431 -98.69 199.20 27.46
C GLN A 431 -98.81 198.18 26.32
N LEU A 432 -98.93 198.64 25.06
CA LEU A 432 -99.07 197.76 23.89
C LEU A 432 -97.75 197.08 23.50
N GLU A 433 -96.60 197.75 23.65
CA GLU A 433 -95.30 197.16 23.28
C GLU A 433 -94.86 195.99 24.17
N LYS A 434 -95.28 195.93 25.44
CA LYS A 434 -94.85 194.85 26.34
C LYS A 434 -95.41 193.49 25.90
N LEU A 435 -96.72 193.44 25.62
CA LEU A 435 -97.42 192.22 25.23
C LEU A 435 -96.91 191.62 23.91
N LEU A 436 -96.31 192.43 23.03
CA LEU A 436 -95.67 191.95 21.80
C LEU A 436 -94.34 191.24 22.09
N ARG A 437 -93.50 191.80 22.98
CA ARG A 437 -92.20 191.19 23.35
C ARG A 437 -92.37 189.86 24.08
N ASP A 438 -93.39 189.75 24.93
CA ASP A 438 -93.72 188.50 25.63
C ASP A 438 -94.16 187.38 24.65
N ASN A 439 -94.78 187.74 23.52
CA ASN A 439 -95.18 186.79 22.48
C ASN A 439 -93.98 186.21 21.71
N GLU A 440 -92.96 187.04 21.44
CA GLU A 440 -91.71 186.60 20.80
C GLU A 440 -90.90 185.65 21.70
N ALA A 441 -90.89 185.89 23.01
CA ALA A 441 -90.20 185.06 23.98
C ALA A 441 -90.76 183.62 24.03
N MET A 442 -92.09 183.47 23.97
CA MET A 442 -92.74 182.15 23.95
C MET A 442 -92.40 181.35 22.69
N ARG A 443 -92.31 182.00 21.52
CA ARG A 443 -92.01 181.31 20.24
C ARG A 443 -90.62 180.66 20.23
N LYS A 444 -89.60 181.34 20.78
CA LYS A 444 -88.24 180.76 20.86
C LYS A 444 -88.20 179.49 21.73
N LYS A 445 -88.93 179.51 22.85
CA LYS A 445 -88.94 178.41 23.82
C LYS A 445 -89.62 177.12 23.32
N ILE A 446 -90.43 177.21 22.27
CA ILE A 446 -91.02 176.04 21.58
C ILE A 446 -89.96 175.37 20.70
N PHE A 447 -89.25 176.15 19.89
CA PHE A 447 -88.21 175.66 18.96
C PHE A 447 -87.09 174.87 19.66
N ASP A 448 -86.63 175.35 20.83
CA ASP A 448 -85.59 174.69 21.62
C ASP A 448 -86.03 173.30 22.15
N LEU A 449 -87.34 173.09 22.38
CA LEU A 449 -87.87 171.80 22.82
C LEU A 449 -87.95 170.79 21.67
N GLU A 450 -88.43 171.23 20.51
CA GLU A 450 -88.49 170.42 19.28
C GLU A 450 -87.10 169.90 18.88
N GLN A 451 -86.08 170.77 18.92
CA GLN A 451 -84.70 170.37 18.58
C GLN A 451 -84.10 169.35 19.55
N ASN A 452 -84.53 169.33 20.82
CA ASN A 452 -84.04 168.37 21.81
C ASN A 452 -84.77 167.03 21.75
N GLN A 453 -86.04 166.99 21.31
CA GLN A 453 -86.77 165.75 21.08
C GLN A 453 -86.10 164.91 19.96
N ALA A 454 -85.65 165.54 18.87
CA ALA A 454 -84.97 164.86 17.77
C ALA A 454 -83.69 164.11 18.23
N LYS A 455 -82.81 164.78 18.99
CA LYS A 455 -81.53 164.22 19.46
C LYS A 455 -81.70 162.96 20.32
N ILE A 456 -82.79 162.87 21.08
CA ILE A 456 -83.09 161.71 21.93
C ILE A 456 -83.46 160.49 21.08
N ILE A 457 -84.16 160.70 19.96
CA ILE A 457 -84.56 159.62 19.03
C ILE A 457 -83.33 159.04 18.32
N ASP A 458 -82.42 159.89 17.83
CA ASP A 458 -81.20 159.45 17.14
C ASP A 458 -80.30 158.62 18.07
N ASN A 459 -80.11 159.05 19.32
CA ASN A 459 -79.32 158.33 20.31
C ASN A 459 -79.90 156.93 20.61
N GLY A 460 -81.22 156.82 20.78
CA GLY A 460 -81.90 155.53 21.03
C GLY A 460 -81.78 154.54 19.88
N GLN A 461 -81.77 155.02 18.63
CA GLN A 461 -81.50 154.17 17.46
C GLN A 461 -80.05 153.67 17.43
N HIS A 462 -79.10 154.49 17.88
CA HIS A 462 -77.68 154.13 17.90
C HIS A 462 -77.37 153.02 18.91
N GLU A 463 -77.90 153.08 20.13
CA GLU A 463 -77.72 152.02 21.14
C GLU A 463 -78.34 150.68 20.69
N ALA A 464 -79.53 150.71 20.07
CA ALA A 464 -80.19 149.52 19.54
C ALA A 464 -79.34 148.82 18.46
N LEU A 465 -78.68 149.59 17.58
CA LEU A 465 -77.75 149.06 16.58
C LEU A 465 -76.52 148.38 17.23
N GLN A 466 -75.92 148.96 18.27
CA GLN A 466 -74.79 148.35 18.98
C GLN A 466 -75.18 147.04 19.69
N TYR A 467 -76.37 146.98 20.30
CA TYR A 467 -76.89 145.76 20.93
C TYR A 467 -77.07 144.60 19.93
N HIS A 468 -77.59 144.88 18.73
CA HIS A 468 -77.69 143.86 17.69
C HIS A 468 -76.34 143.40 17.14
N GLN A 469 -75.36 144.31 16.99
CA GLN A 469 -74.00 143.95 16.55
C GLN A 469 -73.27 143.04 17.55
N THR A 470 -73.37 143.34 18.85
CA THR A 470 -72.76 142.52 19.92
C THR A 470 -73.44 141.16 20.06
N LEU A 471 -74.77 141.08 19.93
CA LEU A 471 -75.48 139.79 19.85
C LEU A 471 -75.01 138.92 18.67
N GLU A 472 -74.72 139.52 17.50
CA GLU A 472 -74.17 138.74 16.39
C GLU A 472 -72.73 138.28 16.63
N GLN A 473 -71.88 139.11 17.26
CA GLN A 473 -70.53 138.70 17.66
C GLN A 473 -70.58 137.48 18.59
N ILE A 474 -71.39 137.53 19.65
CA ILE A 474 -71.58 136.41 20.59
C ILE A 474 -72.09 135.15 19.87
N ARG A 475 -73.00 135.26 18.90
CA ARG A 475 -73.45 134.11 18.09
C ARG A 475 -72.33 133.51 17.24
N ARG A 476 -71.45 134.33 16.66
CA ARG A 476 -70.30 133.86 15.86
C ARG A 476 -69.28 133.15 16.74
N GLU A 477 -68.96 133.70 17.91
CA GLU A 477 -68.06 133.09 18.90
C GLU A 477 -68.62 131.77 19.45
N GLN A 478 -69.91 131.71 19.78
CA GLN A 478 -70.57 130.44 20.15
C GLN A 478 -70.55 129.40 19.02
N GLY A 479 -70.63 129.84 17.76
CA GLY A 479 -70.43 128.97 16.59
C GLY A 479 -69.02 128.40 16.52
N GLN A 480 -68.00 129.24 16.69
CA GLN A 480 -66.59 128.83 16.71
C GLN A 480 -66.28 127.89 17.90
N ALA A 481 -66.81 128.18 19.08
CA ALA A 481 -66.65 127.32 20.26
C ALA A 481 -67.20 125.91 20.04
N ARG A 482 -68.38 125.78 19.40
CA ARG A 482 -68.96 124.47 19.04
C ARG A 482 -68.13 123.74 17.98
N GLN A 483 -67.58 124.44 16.99
CA GLN A 483 -66.68 123.85 15.99
C GLN A 483 -65.38 123.33 16.63
N LEU A 484 -64.79 124.09 17.57
CA LEU A 484 -63.61 123.67 18.31
C LEU A 484 -63.91 122.47 19.23
N GLN A 485 -65.07 122.43 19.90
CA GLN A 485 -65.51 121.28 20.68
C GLN A 485 -65.65 120.02 19.82
N GLN A 486 -66.30 120.11 18.65
CA GLN A 486 -66.41 118.99 17.71
C GLN A 486 -65.04 118.51 17.21
N GLN A 487 -64.12 119.42 16.89
CA GLN A 487 -62.74 119.07 16.51
C GLN A 487 -61.98 118.39 17.66
N LEU A 488 -62.21 118.80 18.91
CA LEU A 488 -61.57 118.21 20.09
C LEU A 488 -62.11 116.79 20.36
N GLU A 489 -63.43 116.60 20.30
CA GLU A 489 -64.05 115.28 20.35
C GLU A 489 -63.55 114.36 19.24
N ASP A 490 -63.44 114.83 18.00
CA ASP A 490 -62.99 114.02 16.86
C ASP A 490 -61.49 113.67 16.96
N ASN A 491 -60.68 114.55 17.54
CA ASN A 491 -59.29 114.24 17.87
C ASN A 491 -59.19 113.26 19.05
N GLU A 492 -60.08 113.32 20.06
CA GLU A 492 -60.18 112.26 21.08
C GLU A 492 -60.60 110.91 20.49
N LYS A 493 -61.58 110.88 19.59
CA LYS A 493 -62.01 109.66 18.88
C LYS A 493 -60.85 109.07 18.07
N ARG A 494 -60.07 109.91 17.38
CA ARG A 494 -58.85 109.51 16.66
C ARG A 494 -57.76 108.99 17.60
N PHE A 495 -57.49 109.67 18.72
CA PHE A 495 -56.50 109.24 19.70
C PHE A 495 -56.86 107.88 20.31
N LYS A 496 -58.12 107.70 20.74
CA LYS A 496 -58.63 106.42 21.26
C LYS A 496 -58.52 105.31 20.20
N ALA A 497 -58.86 105.59 18.94
CA ALA A 497 -58.69 104.63 17.84
C ALA A 497 -57.22 104.28 17.54
N GLN A 498 -56.27 105.22 17.73
CA GLN A 498 -54.83 104.96 17.60
C GLN A 498 -54.28 104.16 18.78
N GLN A 499 -54.75 104.42 20.01
CA GLN A 499 -54.40 103.64 21.19
C GLN A 499 -54.92 102.19 21.06
N ASP A 500 -56.20 102.02 20.71
CA ASP A 500 -56.82 100.73 20.38
C ASP A 500 -56.00 99.95 19.33
N LEU A 501 -55.51 100.64 18.29
CA LEU A 501 -54.69 100.01 17.25
C LEU A 501 -53.32 99.59 17.77
N LEU A 502 -52.67 100.42 18.60
CA LEU A 502 -51.38 100.11 19.20
C LEU A 502 -51.48 98.95 20.19
N ASP A 503 -52.58 98.86 20.96
CA ASP A 503 -52.85 97.74 21.88
C ASP A 503 -53.21 96.44 21.14
N ARG A 504 -53.88 96.53 19.97
CA ARG A 504 -54.06 95.38 19.07
C ARG A 504 -52.71 94.92 18.50
N VAL A 505 -51.87 95.84 18.01
CA VAL A 505 -50.54 95.51 17.47
C VAL A 505 -49.60 94.96 18.55
N SER A 506 -49.65 95.48 19.78
CA SER A 506 -48.83 94.98 20.89
C SER A 506 -49.29 93.60 21.36
N THR A 507 -50.60 93.33 21.42
CA THR A 507 -51.14 92.01 21.75
C THR A 507 -50.95 90.99 20.63
N ASP A 508 -51.02 91.38 19.36
CA ASP A 508 -50.71 90.50 18.22
C ASP A 508 -49.21 90.21 18.09
N ARG A 509 -48.33 91.19 18.33
CA ARG A 509 -46.89 90.95 18.53
C ARG A 509 -46.66 89.96 19.69
N SER A 510 -47.36 90.16 20.81
CA SER A 510 -47.28 89.26 21.97
C SER A 510 -47.88 87.87 21.70
N ARG A 511 -48.65 87.68 20.63
CA ARG A 511 -49.15 86.38 20.15
C ARG A 511 -48.14 85.74 19.18
N THR A 512 -47.56 86.50 18.25
CA THR A 512 -46.57 85.98 17.30
C THR A 512 -45.25 85.62 17.99
N GLU A 513 -44.79 86.38 18.97
CA GLU A 513 -43.60 86.02 19.78
C GLU A 513 -43.82 84.73 20.60
N ARG A 514 -45.06 84.44 21.04
CA ARG A 514 -45.40 83.15 21.69
C ARG A 514 -45.39 82.01 20.69
N ARG A 515 -46.08 82.16 19.56
CA ARG A 515 -46.08 81.16 18.47
C ARG A 515 -44.68 80.87 17.94
N LEU A 516 -43.82 81.88 17.85
CA LEU A 516 -42.42 81.71 17.48
C LEU A 516 -41.68 80.82 18.49
N LYS A 517 -41.80 81.12 19.79
CA LYS A 517 -41.19 80.29 20.85
C LYS A 517 -41.76 78.87 20.90
N GLU A 518 -43.06 78.71 20.67
CA GLU A 518 -43.73 77.40 20.55
C GLU A 518 -43.12 76.59 19.38
N THR A 519 -43.03 77.18 18.18
CA THR A 519 -42.41 76.53 17.00
C THR A 519 -40.89 76.35 17.10
N GLU A 520 -40.16 77.21 17.80
CA GLU A 520 -38.75 77.03 18.14
C GLU A 520 -38.54 75.82 19.07
N LEU A 521 -39.39 75.66 20.08
CA LEU A 521 -39.38 74.50 20.98
C LEU A 521 -39.77 73.20 20.26
N GLU A 522 -40.78 73.25 19.37
CA GLU A 522 -41.12 72.12 18.50
C GLU A 522 -39.96 71.76 17.57
N CYS A 523 -39.30 72.74 16.94
CA CYS A 523 -38.12 72.50 16.11
C CYS A 523 -36.93 71.95 16.92
N ALA A 524 -36.74 72.37 18.17
CA ALA A 524 -35.73 71.81 19.07
C ALA A 524 -36.06 70.35 19.44
N ALA A 525 -37.32 70.04 19.76
CA ALA A 525 -37.79 68.69 20.05
C ALA A 525 -37.69 67.76 18.81
N LEU A 526 -38.01 68.27 17.62
CA LEU A 526 -37.86 67.55 16.35
C LEU A 526 -36.39 67.31 16.01
N LYS A 527 -35.48 68.26 16.26
CA LYS A 527 -34.02 68.06 16.13
C LYS A 527 -33.50 67.01 17.12
N GLN A 528 -33.95 67.03 18.38
CA GLN A 528 -33.59 65.98 19.35
C GLN A 528 -34.10 64.60 18.93
N ARG A 529 -35.33 64.50 18.40
CA ARG A 529 -35.86 63.25 17.84
C ARG A 529 -35.06 62.79 16.61
N TYR A 530 -34.73 63.71 15.70
CA TYR A 530 -33.89 63.41 14.53
C TYR A 530 -32.51 62.87 14.93
N ASN A 531 -31.86 63.48 15.92
CA ASN A 531 -30.57 63.03 16.43
C ASN A 531 -30.66 61.63 17.05
N LYS A 532 -31.65 61.38 17.93
CA LYS A 532 -31.89 60.05 18.52
C LYS A 532 -32.19 58.99 17.47
N ASN A 533 -33.07 59.28 16.51
CA ASN A 533 -33.33 58.39 15.38
C ASN A 533 -32.05 58.15 14.55
N GLY A 534 -31.18 59.15 14.43
CA GLY A 534 -29.86 59.02 13.79
C GLY A 534 -28.93 58.08 14.56
N GLU A 535 -28.83 58.22 15.88
CA GLU A 535 -28.09 57.34 16.78
C GLU A 535 -28.61 55.89 16.71
N GLU A 536 -29.93 55.71 16.75
CA GLU A 536 -30.60 54.40 16.56
C GLU A 536 -30.31 53.80 15.18
N ILE A 537 -30.35 54.60 14.10
CA ILE A 537 -30.01 54.15 12.74
C ILE A 537 -28.53 53.74 12.65
N GLN A 538 -27.61 54.45 13.31
CA GLN A 538 -26.19 54.04 13.34
C GLN A 538 -25.99 52.77 14.16
N LEU A 539 -26.67 52.62 15.30
CA LEU A 539 -26.65 51.39 16.10
C LEU A 539 -27.18 50.20 15.30
N LEU A 540 -28.30 50.36 14.59
CA LEU A 540 -28.88 49.33 13.72
C LEU A 540 -27.96 48.97 12.55
N LYS A 541 -27.33 49.95 11.89
CA LYS A 541 -26.30 49.69 10.86
C LYS A 541 -25.13 48.89 11.43
N MET A 542 -24.64 49.26 12.62
CA MET A 542 -23.52 48.55 13.26
C MET A 542 -23.90 47.12 13.68
N GLN A 543 -25.15 46.89 14.10
CA GLN A 543 -25.69 45.54 14.32
C GLN A 543 -25.86 44.74 13.03
N ILE A 544 -26.26 45.37 11.92
CA ILE A 544 -26.36 44.73 10.60
C ILE A 544 -24.97 44.29 10.13
N ILE A 545 -23.99 45.20 10.10
CA ILE A 545 -22.59 44.88 9.75
C ILE A 545 -22.02 43.79 10.67
N GLY A 546 -22.35 43.84 11.97
CA GLY A 546 -22.01 42.78 12.92
C GLY A 546 -22.58 41.41 12.53
N LYS A 547 -23.87 41.34 12.20
CA LYS A 547 -24.56 40.13 11.74
C LYS A 547 -24.06 39.65 10.38
N GLU A 548 -23.81 40.54 9.43
CA GLU A 548 -23.19 40.22 8.13
C GLU A 548 -21.80 39.61 8.31
N SER A 549 -20.95 40.19 9.18
CA SER A 549 -19.64 39.62 9.49
C SER A 549 -19.73 38.22 10.13
N ALA A 550 -20.80 37.94 10.89
CA ALA A 550 -21.05 36.64 11.48
C ALA A 550 -21.58 35.63 10.42
N LEU A 551 -22.50 36.06 9.55
CA LEU A 551 -23.00 35.27 8.42
C LEU A 551 -21.88 34.91 7.43
N CYS A 552 -20.97 35.84 7.12
CA CYS A 552 -19.79 35.58 6.30
C CYS A 552 -18.86 34.53 6.96
N ARG A 553 -18.61 34.63 8.27
CA ARG A 553 -17.84 33.63 9.02
C ARG A 553 -18.51 32.25 9.01
N ILE A 554 -19.82 32.19 9.26
CA ILE A 554 -20.61 30.95 9.21
C ILE A 554 -20.64 30.37 7.79
N HIS A 555 -20.75 31.20 6.75
CA HIS A 555 -20.71 30.77 5.36
C HIS A 555 -19.34 30.18 4.98
N MET A 556 -18.24 30.81 5.39
CA MET A 556 -16.90 30.28 5.16
C MET A 556 -16.65 28.98 5.94
N ALA A 557 -17.10 28.89 7.20
CA ALA A 557 -17.05 27.67 7.99
C ALA A 557 -17.87 26.54 7.34
N ARG A 558 -19.11 26.81 6.90
CA ARG A 558 -19.92 25.86 6.12
C ARG A 558 -19.21 25.44 4.84
N LYS A 559 -18.64 26.38 4.08
CA LYS A 559 -17.94 26.09 2.82
C LYS A 559 -16.68 25.26 3.03
N GLN A 560 -16.02 25.41 4.18
CA GLN A 560 -14.90 24.55 4.57
C GLN A 560 -15.38 23.15 4.95
N LEU A 561 -16.33 23.04 5.90
CA LEU A 561 -16.94 21.77 6.30
C LEU A 561 -17.53 21.00 5.11
N GLN A 562 -18.09 21.70 4.12
CA GLN A 562 -18.65 21.07 2.92
C GLN A 562 -17.55 20.46 2.01
N ARG A 563 -16.32 21.02 1.99
CA ARG A 563 -15.15 20.36 1.37
C ARG A 563 -14.63 19.20 2.22
N ASP A 564 -14.57 19.40 3.54
CA ASP A 564 -14.06 18.38 4.46
C ASP A 564 -14.96 17.13 4.43
N VAL A 565 -16.27 17.32 4.23
CA VAL A 565 -17.27 16.28 3.94
C VAL A 565 -17.04 15.63 2.59
N THR A 566 -16.93 16.36 1.46
CA THR A 566 -16.70 15.70 0.16
C THR A 566 -15.39 14.93 0.14
N CYS A 567 -14.32 15.47 0.74
CA CYS A 567 -13.06 14.74 0.88
C CYS A 567 -13.14 13.57 1.89
N ALA A 568 -14.12 13.53 2.79
CA ALA A 568 -14.41 12.34 3.60
C ALA A 568 -15.23 11.30 2.82
N GLU A 569 -16.18 11.73 1.99
CA GLU A 569 -16.98 10.88 1.09
C GLU A 569 -16.10 10.21 0.01
N GLU A 570 -15.19 10.96 -0.61
CA GLU A 570 -14.17 10.47 -1.55
C GLU A 570 -13.29 9.39 -0.90
N ARG A 571 -12.71 9.67 0.27
CA ARG A 571 -11.92 8.69 1.04
C ARG A 571 -12.76 7.48 1.44
N ALA A 572 -14.04 7.65 1.80
CA ALA A 572 -14.94 6.56 2.12
C ALA A 572 -15.36 5.75 0.88
N CYS A 573 -15.30 6.32 -0.33
CA CYS A 573 -15.48 5.60 -1.58
C CYS A 573 -14.26 4.74 -1.88
N HIS A 574 -13.06 5.32 -1.87
CA HIS A 574 -11.81 4.56 -2.07
C HIS A 574 -11.60 3.45 -1.04
N LEU A 575 -11.91 3.68 0.24
CA LEU A 575 -11.86 2.61 1.26
C LEU A 575 -12.90 1.49 1.03
N LYS A 576 -14.03 1.77 0.38
CA LYS A 576 -14.99 0.73 -0.06
C LYS A 576 -14.47 -0.02 -1.28
N GLU A 577 -13.89 0.68 -2.25
CA GLU A 577 -13.25 0.11 -3.45
C GLU A 577 -12.08 -0.80 -3.08
N ASP A 578 -11.19 -0.37 -2.17
CA ASP A 578 -10.12 -1.20 -1.63
C ASP A 578 -10.66 -2.43 -0.87
N SER A 579 -11.75 -2.27 -0.12
CA SER A 579 -12.41 -3.37 0.60
C SER A 579 -13.04 -4.40 -0.35
N THR A 580 -13.73 -3.97 -1.42
CA THR A 580 -14.29 -4.89 -2.42
C THR A 580 -13.19 -5.53 -3.27
N ASN A 581 -12.14 -4.80 -3.63
CA ASN A 581 -10.96 -5.33 -4.32
C ASN A 581 -10.21 -6.37 -3.45
N ALA A 582 -10.05 -6.10 -2.16
CA ALA A 582 -9.46 -7.05 -1.21
C ALA A 582 -10.36 -8.29 -1.01
N GLY A 583 -11.68 -8.10 -0.91
CA GLY A 583 -12.66 -9.19 -0.84
C GLY A 583 -12.65 -10.09 -2.08
N ALA A 584 -12.57 -9.50 -3.27
CA ALA A 584 -12.44 -10.25 -4.53
C ALA A 584 -11.14 -11.07 -4.58
N ARG A 585 -10.00 -10.45 -4.22
CA ARG A 585 -8.70 -11.16 -4.12
C ARG A 585 -8.71 -12.26 -3.06
N TYR A 586 -9.43 -12.07 -1.95
CA TYR A 586 -9.60 -13.10 -0.94
C TYR A 586 -10.41 -14.29 -1.47
N GLU A 587 -11.51 -14.06 -2.17
CA GLU A 587 -12.31 -15.15 -2.75
C GLU A 587 -11.58 -15.88 -3.89
N THR A 588 -10.74 -15.21 -4.70
CA THR A 588 -9.89 -15.92 -5.69
C THR A 588 -8.84 -16.80 -4.99
N LEU A 589 -8.09 -16.25 -4.02
CA LEU A 589 -7.10 -17.02 -3.25
C LEU A 589 -7.74 -18.18 -2.46
N LYS A 590 -8.97 -18.00 -1.97
CA LYS A 590 -9.79 -19.04 -1.31
C LYS A 590 -10.32 -20.08 -2.29
N GLY A 591 -10.54 -19.73 -3.56
CA GLY A 591 -10.79 -20.65 -4.66
C GLY A 591 -9.56 -21.50 -4.98
N GLU A 592 -8.41 -20.85 -5.18
CA GLU A 592 -7.10 -21.50 -5.39
C GLU A 592 -6.74 -22.44 -4.22
N ALA A 593 -6.92 -22.00 -2.97
CA ALA A 593 -6.67 -22.82 -1.79
C ALA A 593 -7.56 -24.07 -1.73
N LYS A 594 -8.81 -24.00 -2.19
CA LYS A 594 -9.69 -25.18 -2.34
C LYS A 594 -9.20 -26.11 -3.44
N GLN A 595 -8.79 -25.56 -4.59
CA GLN A 595 -8.24 -26.35 -5.71
C GLN A 595 -6.95 -27.07 -5.30
N LEU A 596 -6.03 -26.37 -4.64
CA LEU A 596 -4.80 -26.94 -4.08
C LEU A 596 -5.10 -27.99 -3.01
N SER A 597 -6.09 -27.76 -2.15
CA SER A 597 -6.51 -28.77 -1.15
C SER A 597 -7.09 -30.02 -1.82
N HIS A 598 -7.84 -29.88 -2.93
CA HIS A 598 -8.34 -31.01 -3.70
C HIS A 598 -7.21 -31.78 -4.39
N LEU A 599 -6.26 -31.09 -5.02
CA LEU A 599 -5.08 -31.71 -5.64
C LEU A 599 -4.23 -32.46 -4.58
N ILE A 600 -4.08 -31.91 -3.37
CA ILE A 600 -3.41 -32.58 -2.25
C ILE A 600 -4.15 -33.87 -1.86
N THR A 601 -5.48 -33.85 -1.72
CA THR A 601 -6.23 -35.08 -1.38
C THR A 601 -6.15 -36.12 -2.50
N GLU A 602 -6.20 -35.71 -3.77
CA GLU A 602 -5.98 -36.61 -4.91
C GLU A 602 -4.60 -37.27 -4.86
N CYS A 603 -3.53 -36.47 -4.75
CA CYS A 603 -2.15 -36.95 -4.61
C CYS A 603 -1.95 -37.88 -3.41
N ASP A 604 -2.58 -37.61 -2.25
CA ASP A 604 -2.53 -38.52 -1.10
C ASP A 604 -3.32 -39.81 -1.34
N THR A 605 -4.45 -39.78 -2.07
CA THR A 605 -5.10 -41.04 -2.51
C THR A 605 -4.22 -41.84 -3.47
N GLU A 606 -3.50 -41.19 -4.38
CA GLU A 606 -2.57 -41.87 -5.30
C GLU A 606 -1.39 -42.47 -4.55
N LYS A 607 -0.74 -41.69 -3.69
CA LYS A 607 0.32 -42.14 -2.79
C LYS A 607 -0.12 -43.32 -1.93
N SER A 608 -1.35 -43.33 -1.40
CA SER A 608 -1.94 -44.48 -0.71
C SER A 608 -2.11 -45.71 -1.63
N LYS A 609 -2.65 -45.52 -2.85
CA LYS A 609 -2.73 -46.60 -3.87
C LYS A 609 -1.34 -47.16 -4.21
N TYR A 610 -0.31 -46.32 -4.33
CA TYR A 610 1.08 -46.73 -4.59
C TYR A 610 1.74 -47.43 -3.38
N GLN A 611 1.48 -46.97 -2.16
CA GLN A 611 1.94 -47.64 -0.93
C GLN A 611 1.32 -49.04 -0.79
N SER A 612 0.02 -49.18 -1.08
CA SER A 612 -0.66 -50.48 -1.12
C SER A 612 -0.08 -51.42 -2.18
N LYS A 613 0.13 -50.93 -3.41
CA LYS A 613 0.82 -51.68 -4.49
C LYS A 613 2.25 -52.09 -4.08
N PHE A 614 3.01 -51.20 -3.42
CA PHE A 614 4.36 -51.50 -2.94
C PHE A 614 4.35 -52.56 -1.83
N ALA A 615 3.41 -52.49 -0.89
CA ALA A 615 3.22 -53.51 0.14
C ALA A 615 2.87 -54.89 -0.47
N ALA A 616 2.02 -54.91 -1.50
CA ALA A 616 1.73 -56.12 -2.27
C ALA A 616 2.99 -56.69 -2.95
N LEU A 617 3.77 -55.87 -3.67
CA LEU A 617 5.03 -56.28 -4.30
C LEU A 617 6.09 -56.76 -3.29
N VAL A 618 6.15 -56.15 -2.10
CA VAL A 618 7.01 -56.62 -1.00
C VAL A 618 6.54 -57.98 -0.48
N ASN A 619 5.24 -58.19 -0.34
CA ASN A 619 4.67 -59.48 0.06
C ASN A 619 4.92 -60.57 -1.00
N GLU A 620 4.71 -60.28 -2.29
CA GLU A 620 5.06 -61.17 -3.40
C GLU A 620 6.54 -61.54 -3.39
N ARG A 621 7.44 -60.54 -3.27
CA ARG A 621 8.89 -60.75 -3.14
C ARG A 621 9.23 -61.65 -1.93
N ASN A 622 8.57 -61.44 -0.80
CA ASN A 622 8.79 -62.24 0.41
C ASN A 622 8.29 -63.68 0.23
N VAL A 623 7.14 -63.89 -0.41
CA VAL A 623 6.61 -65.21 -0.76
C VAL A 623 7.54 -65.93 -1.73
N LEU A 624 8.00 -65.25 -2.80
CA LEU A 624 8.96 -65.79 -3.75
C LEU A 624 10.30 -66.14 -3.10
N ALA A 625 10.79 -65.32 -2.15
CA ALA A 625 11.99 -65.62 -1.38
C ALA A 625 11.82 -66.89 -0.53
N VAL A 626 10.69 -67.06 0.16
CA VAL A 626 10.38 -68.27 0.94
C VAL A 626 10.24 -69.50 0.02
N GLN A 627 9.59 -69.36 -1.14
CA GLN A 627 9.51 -70.44 -2.14
C GLN A 627 10.89 -70.83 -2.68
N LEU A 628 11.76 -69.85 -2.96
CA LEU A 628 13.13 -70.08 -3.45
C LEU A 628 14.02 -70.74 -2.39
N VAL A 629 13.88 -70.37 -1.11
CA VAL A 629 14.56 -71.07 0.01
C VAL A 629 14.09 -72.52 0.08
N ARG A 630 12.78 -72.79 0.11
CA ARG A 630 12.23 -74.15 0.11
C ARG A 630 12.69 -74.97 -1.09
N ARG A 631 12.70 -74.39 -2.30
CA ARG A 631 13.22 -75.04 -3.52
C ARG A 631 14.72 -75.34 -3.44
N ASN A 632 15.53 -74.49 -2.80
CA ASN A 632 16.94 -74.75 -2.55
C ASN A 632 17.16 -75.85 -1.49
N GLU A 633 16.26 -75.99 -0.51
CA GLU A 633 16.25 -77.08 0.46
C GLU A 633 15.83 -78.42 -0.20
N GLU A 634 14.75 -78.42 -0.99
CA GLU A 634 14.34 -79.55 -1.83
C GLU A 634 15.49 -80.01 -2.76
N LEU A 635 16.16 -79.09 -3.45
CA LEU A 635 17.32 -79.38 -4.30
C LEU A 635 18.52 -79.91 -3.52
N ARG A 636 18.72 -79.49 -2.26
CA ARG A 636 19.77 -80.04 -1.38
C ARG A 636 19.46 -81.47 -1.00
N LEU A 637 18.24 -81.73 -0.52
CA LEU A 637 17.75 -83.07 -0.16
C LEU A 637 17.82 -84.04 -1.36
N LEU A 638 17.50 -83.58 -2.58
CA LEU A 638 17.64 -84.37 -3.80
C LEU A 638 19.11 -84.66 -4.13
N ARG A 639 20.02 -83.69 -4.03
CA ARG A 639 21.47 -83.90 -4.24
C ARG A 639 22.06 -84.88 -3.24
N ASP A 640 21.69 -84.78 -1.97
CA ASP A 640 22.18 -85.69 -0.93
C ASP A 640 21.55 -87.09 -1.04
N LYS A 641 20.28 -87.20 -1.50
CA LYS A 641 19.68 -88.49 -1.90
C LYS A 641 20.42 -89.14 -3.08
N ILE A 642 20.77 -88.37 -4.11
CA ILE A 642 21.58 -88.84 -5.24
C ILE A 642 22.94 -89.36 -4.75
N ARG A 643 23.66 -88.59 -3.93
CA ARG A 643 24.94 -89.01 -3.32
C ARG A 643 24.83 -90.30 -2.52
N LEU A 644 23.76 -90.47 -1.74
CA LEU A 644 23.51 -91.72 -1.00
C LEU A 644 23.24 -92.90 -1.95
N GLN A 645 22.55 -92.67 -3.06
CA GLN A 645 22.34 -93.69 -4.11
C GLN A 645 23.65 -94.02 -4.85
N GLU A 646 24.45 -93.02 -5.21
CA GLU A 646 25.78 -93.19 -5.81
C GLU A 646 26.71 -94.01 -4.89
N CYS A 647 26.81 -93.65 -3.60
CA CYS A 647 27.57 -94.44 -2.62
C CYS A 647 27.05 -95.87 -2.48
N SER A 648 25.74 -96.09 -2.61
CA SER A 648 25.14 -97.43 -2.56
C SER A 648 25.45 -98.25 -3.82
N ILE A 649 25.44 -97.61 -4.99
CA ILE A 649 25.81 -98.23 -6.29
C ILE A 649 27.30 -98.56 -6.32
N VAL A 650 28.18 -97.67 -5.82
CA VAL A 650 29.62 -97.93 -5.74
C VAL A 650 29.91 -99.13 -4.84
N ARG A 651 29.33 -99.19 -3.63
CA ARG A 651 29.45 -100.34 -2.72
C ARG A 651 28.91 -101.63 -3.36
N GLY A 652 27.73 -101.58 -3.98
CA GLY A 652 27.16 -102.71 -4.70
C GLY A 652 28.02 -103.18 -5.88
N GLY A 653 28.67 -102.25 -6.60
CA GLY A 653 29.61 -102.53 -7.69
C GLY A 653 30.93 -103.13 -7.20
N GLU A 654 31.46 -102.66 -6.07
CA GLU A 654 32.59 -103.29 -5.39
C GLU A 654 32.26 -104.72 -4.95
N ASP A 655 31.11 -104.94 -4.32
CA ASP A 655 30.69 -106.25 -3.81
C ASP A 655 30.36 -107.22 -4.94
N TYR A 656 29.73 -106.74 -6.01
CA TYR A 656 29.62 -107.50 -7.27
C TYR A 656 31.01 -107.85 -7.81
N SER A 657 31.96 -106.93 -7.83
CA SER A 657 33.34 -107.16 -8.29
C SER A 657 34.14 -108.09 -7.36
N LYS A 658 33.81 -108.16 -6.05
CA LYS A 658 34.33 -109.17 -5.11
C LYS A 658 33.76 -110.55 -5.46
N ARG A 659 32.44 -110.65 -5.70
CA ARG A 659 31.76 -111.91 -6.11
C ARG A 659 32.22 -112.43 -7.48
N VAL A 660 32.39 -111.55 -8.47
CA VAL A 660 32.94 -111.92 -9.80
C VAL A 660 34.36 -112.45 -9.66
N ARG A 661 35.24 -111.78 -8.91
CA ARG A 661 36.61 -112.29 -8.65
C ARG A 661 36.59 -113.65 -7.95
N ALA A 662 35.69 -113.88 -7.00
CA ALA A 662 35.53 -115.20 -6.37
C ALA A 662 35.03 -116.28 -7.35
N VAL A 663 34.12 -115.95 -8.26
CA VAL A 663 33.65 -116.87 -9.32
C VAL A 663 34.74 -117.17 -10.33
N VAL A 664 35.55 -116.19 -10.72
CA VAL A 664 36.73 -116.40 -11.58
C VAL A 664 37.75 -117.30 -10.88
N ALA A 665 38.14 -117.01 -9.64
CA ALA A 665 39.04 -117.88 -8.88
C ALA A 665 38.52 -119.32 -8.74
N LYS A 666 37.21 -119.51 -8.53
CA LYS A 666 36.59 -120.85 -8.49
C LYS A 666 36.49 -121.53 -9.86
N ARG A 667 36.41 -120.76 -10.96
CA ARG A 667 36.57 -121.29 -12.32
C ARG A 667 38.01 -121.73 -12.55
N ASP A 668 38.99 -120.94 -12.14
CA ASP A 668 40.42 -121.22 -12.35
C ASP A 668 40.86 -122.44 -11.52
N GLU A 669 40.45 -122.55 -10.26
CA GLU A 669 40.59 -123.77 -9.43
C GLU A 669 40.00 -125.01 -10.14
N LEU A 670 38.85 -124.86 -10.80
CA LEU A 670 38.15 -125.95 -11.48
C LEU A 670 38.81 -126.30 -12.82
N GLU A 671 39.38 -125.34 -13.55
CA GLU A 671 40.20 -125.58 -14.74
C GLU A 671 41.54 -126.23 -14.38
N GLU A 672 42.18 -125.80 -13.30
CA GLU A 672 43.33 -126.47 -12.68
C GLU A 672 42.99 -127.92 -12.32
N LEU A 673 41.90 -128.18 -11.60
CA LEU A 673 41.48 -129.55 -11.26
C LEU A 673 41.20 -130.39 -12.53
N ARG A 674 40.55 -129.82 -13.56
CA ARG A 674 40.38 -130.47 -14.86
C ARG A 674 41.71 -130.75 -15.58
N LEU A 675 42.73 -129.92 -15.41
CA LEU A 675 44.07 -130.16 -15.95
C LEU A 675 44.81 -131.23 -15.15
N ARG A 676 44.79 -131.16 -13.82
CA ARG A 676 45.35 -132.18 -12.90
C ARG A 676 44.77 -133.56 -13.21
N CYS A 677 43.44 -133.66 -13.39
CA CYS A 677 42.77 -134.91 -13.81
C CYS A 677 43.16 -135.37 -15.22
N ARG A 678 43.22 -134.48 -16.23
CA ARG A 678 43.69 -134.85 -17.58
C ARG A 678 45.14 -135.35 -17.57
N VAL A 679 46.03 -134.73 -16.79
CA VAL A 679 47.41 -135.17 -16.59
C VAL A 679 47.47 -136.52 -15.86
N ALA A 680 46.61 -136.76 -14.87
CA ALA A 680 46.52 -138.05 -14.19
C ALA A 680 46.08 -139.18 -15.15
N LEU A 681 45.03 -138.96 -15.94
CA LEU A 681 44.58 -139.91 -16.97
C LEU A 681 45.67 -140.19 -18.02
N ALA A 682 46.38 -139.15 -18.48
CA ALA A 682 47.52 -139.32 -19.39
C ALA A 682 48.68 -140.11 -18.75
N ARG A 683 48.91 -139.95 -17.43
CA ARG A 683 49.87 -140.77 -16.66
C ARG A 683 49.41 -142.23 -16.55
N MET A 684 48.12 -142.50 -16.30
CA MET A 684 47.57 -143.86 -16.26
C MET A 684 47.69 -144.58 -17.61
N LEU A 685 47.34 -143.93 -18.72
CA LEU A 685 47.50 -144.49 -20.07
C LEU A 685 48.98 -144.75 -20.44
N ARG A 686 49.91 -143.95 -19.91
CA ARG A 686 51.37 -144.22 -20.02
C ARG A 686 51.79 -145.38 -19.13
N ALA A 687 51.25 -145.49 -17.91
CA ALA A 687 51.53 -146.60 -16.99
C ALA A 687 51.08 -147.94 -17.58
N GLU A 688 49.92 -148.01 -18.25
CA GLU A 688 49.51 -149.20 -19.02
C GLU A 688 50.51 -149.56 -20.13
N LYS A 689 50.96 -148.59 -20.94
CA LYS A 689 51.95 -148.85 -22.00
C LYS A 689 53.29 -149.32 -21.40
N LEU A 690 53.68 -148.79 -20.24
CA LEU A 690 54.85 -149.24 -19.49
C LEU A 690 54.67 -150.66 -18.91
N GLN A 691 53.51 -151.00 -18.37
CA GLN A 691 53.19 -152.35 -17.89
C GLN A 691 53.19 -153.37 -19.04
N ARG A 692 52.63 -153.01 -20.21
CA ARG A 692 52.67 -153.85 -21.42
C ARG A 692 54.11 -154.04 -21.93
N ARG A 693 54.96 -152.99 -21.88
CA ARG A 693 56.40 -153.08 -22.19
C ARG A 693 57.16 -153.94 -21.17
N LYS A 694 56.93 -153.74 -19.87
CA LYS A 694 57.50 -154.57 -18.78
C LYS A 694 57.17 -156.04 -19.01
N ARG A 695 55.88 -156.38 -19.16
CA ARG A 695 55.42 -157.74 -19.49
C ARG A 695 55.91 -158.28 -20.83
N LYS A 696 56.45 -157.45 -21.73
CA LYS A 696 57.16 -157.94 -22.92
C LYS A 696 58.61 -158.25 -22.56
N ILE A 697 59.33 -157.31 -21.97
CA ILE A 697 60.73 -157.46 -21.54
C ILE A 697 60.88 -158.65 -20.58
N GLU A 698 59.93 -158.90 -19.68
CA GLU A 698 59.92 -160.08 -18.80
C GLU A 698 59.79 -161.41 -19.58
N ARG A 699 59.03 -161.43 -20.68
CA ARG A 699 58.92 -162.59 -21.57
C ARG A 699 60.14 -162.75 -22.47
N ASP A 700 60.64 -161.65 -23.05
CA ASP A 700 61.84 -161.62 -23.88
C ASP A 700 63.06 -162.07 -23.03
N LEU A 701 63.16 -161.62 -21.77
CA LEU A 701 64.15 -162.05 -20.78
C LEU A 701 63.99 -163.53 -20.40
N PHE A 702 62.77 -164.02 -20.17
CA PHE A 702 62.54 -165.44 -19.88
C PHE A 702 62.88 -166.35 -21.06
N VAL A 703 62.67 -165.89 -22.29
CA VAL A 703 63.10 -166.59 -23.52
C VAL A 703 64.62 -166.60 -23.63
N GLU A 704 65.30 -165.47 -23.43
CA GLU A 704 66.77 -165.42 -23.47
C GLU A 704 67.43 -166.12 -22.25
N GLN A 705 66.78 -166.19 -21.09
CA GLN A 705 67.19 -167.06 -19.98
C GLN A 705 67.04 -168.54 -20.34
N ARG A 706 65.93 -168.96 -20.98
CA ARG A 706 65.79 -170.33 -21.52
C ARG A 706 66.83 -170.63 -22.59
N ARG A 707 67.12 -169.68 -23.48
CA ARG A 707 68.11 -169.82 -24.55
C ARG A 707 69.53 -169.91 -23.99
N SER A 708 69.88 -169.04 -23.04
CA SER A 708 71.16 -169.10 -22.32
C SER A 708 71.32 -170.41 -21.56
N ARG A 709 70.23 -170.95 -20.98
CA ARG A 709 70.23 -172.27 -20.34
C ARG A 709 70.42 -173.41 -21.36
N ALA A 710 69.70 -173.38 -22.49
CA ALA A 710 69.89 -174.34 -23.57
C ALA A 710 71.32 -174.30 -24.16
N LEU A 711 71.88 -173.11 -24.37
CA LEU A 711 73.28 -172.92 -24.78
C LEU A 711 74.27 -173.42 -23.70
N ALA A 712 73.93 -173.32 -22.41
CA ALA A 712 74.72 -173.89 -21.33
C ALA A 712 74.60 -175.43 -21.25
N ASP A 713 73.45 -175.99 -21.63
CA ASP A 713 73.22 -177.44 -21.74
C ASP A 713 73.93 -178.02 -23.00
N GLU A 714 73.99 -177.26 -24.10
CA GLU A 714 74.83 -177.53 -25.28
C GLU A 714 76.33 -177.46 -24.95
N LEU A 715 76.77 -176.44 -24.19
CA LEU A 715 78.15 -176.32 -23.70
C LEU A 715 78.54 -177.47 -22.73
N GLN A 716 77.57 -178.07 -22.04
CA GLN A 716 77.78 -179.28 -21.23
C GLN A 716 77.89 -180.56 -22.08
N ARG A 717 77.64 -180.52 -23.40
CA ARG A 717 77.74 -181.66 -24.33
C ARG A 717 78.43 -181.29 -25.66
N PRO A 718 79.72 -180.87 -25.63
CA PRO A 718 80.42 -180.43 -26.84
C PRO A 718 80.76 -181.59 -27.78
N ILE A 719 80.40 -181.44 -29.06
CA ILE A 719 80.92 -182.27 -30.16
C ILE A 719 82.08 -181.49 -30.82
N ASN A 720 83.31 -182.00 -30.67
CA ASN A 720 84.52 -181.23 -30.93
C ASN A 720 84.95 -181.20 -32.42
N VAL A 721 84.83 -180.03 -33.07
CA VAL A 721 85.72 -179.60 -34.18
C VAL A 721 85.93 -178.08 -34.10
N HIS A 722 87.18 -177.60 -34.03
CA HIS A 722 87.48 -176.16 -33.98
C HIS A 722 87.61 -175.52 -35.38
N ARG A 723 86.79 -174.50 -35.62
CA ARG A 723 86.40 -173.96 -36.94
C ARG A 723 87.50 -173.30 -37.79
N TRP A 724 88.56 -172.74 -37.19
CA TRP A 724 89.55 -171.94 -37.93
C TRP A 724 90.56 -172.78 -38.72
N ARG A 725 90.97 -173.93 -38.17
CA ARG A 725 91.92 -174.86 -38.81
C ARG A 725 91.35 -175.55 -40.07
N TRP A 726 90.06 -175.35 -40.35
CA TRP A 726 89.37 -175.82 -41.54
C TRP A 726 89.40 -174.78 -42.69
N LEU A 727 89.61 -173.50 -42.37
CA LEU A 727 89.57 -172.39 -43.35
C LEU A 727 90.88 -172.24 -44.11
N GLU A 728 92.02 -172.39 -43.43
CA GLU A 728 93.36 -172.39 -44.05
C GLU A 728 93.55 -173.53 -45.06
N GLY A 729 92.87 -174.67 -44.83
CA GLY A 729 92.95 -175.84 -45.72
C GLY A 729 91.97 -175.82 -46.90
N ASN A 730 90.74 -175.32 -46.72
CA ASN A 730 89.66 -175.50 -47.71
C ASN A 730 89.24 -174.25 -48.49
N ALA A 731 89.59 -173.02 -48.07
CA ALA A 731 89.12 -171.82 -48.78
C ALA A 731 89.98 -170.55 -48.54
N PRO A 732 91.22 -170.47 -49.09
CA PRO A 732 92.06 -169.28 -48.98
C PRO A 732 91.40 -168.01 -49.58
N GLU A 733 90.54 -168.15 -50.58
CA GLU A 733 89.81 -167.03 -51.20
C GLU A 733 88.97 -166.22 -50.21
N ILE A 734 88.44 -166.86 -49.16
CA ILE A 734 87.64 -166.20 -48.12
C ILE A 734 88.53 -165.34 -47.22
N LEU A 735 89.77 -165.78 -46.95
CA LEU A 735 90.76 -165.02 -46.20
C LEU A 735 91.21 -163.77 -46.98
N ASP A 736 91.46 -163.92 -48.29
CA ASP A 736 91.73 -162.80 -49.20
C ASP A 736 90.55 -161.83 -49.31
N GLY A 737 89.31 -162.34 -49.25
CA GLY A 737 88.10 -161.52 -49.14
C GLY A 737 88.11 -160.62 -47.91
N ILE A 738 88.51 -161.15 -46.74
CA ILE A 738 88.63 -160.40 -45.49
C ILE A 738 89.72 -159.32 -45.59
N TYR A 739 90.89 -159.64 -46.17
CA TYR A 739 91.94 -158.65 -46.42
C TYR A 739 91.50 -157.54 -47.40
N LYS A 740 90.69 -157.86 -48.41
CA LYS A 740 90.06 -156.88 -49.32
C LYS A 740 89.07 -155.98 -48.59
N VAL A 741 88.22 -156.50 -47.69
CA VAL A 741 87.34 -155.66 -46.84
C VAL A 741 88.18 -154.67 -46.02
N HIS A 742 89.23 -155.14 -45.33
CA HIS A 742 90.10 -154.27 -44.53
C HIS A 742 90.94 -153.26 -45.34
N THR A 743 91.02 -153.36 -46.67
CA THR A 743 91.63 -152.31 -47.52
C THR A 743 90.59 -151.33 -48.08
N LEU A 744 89.34 -151.77 -48.26
CA LEU A 744 88.20 -150.90 -48.60
C LEU A 744 87.80 -150.00 -47.42
N GLU A 745 87.76 -150.52 -46.19
CA GLU A 745 87.48 -149.74 -44.97
C GLU A 745 88.47 -148.56 -44.82
N ARG A 746 89.78 -148.83 -45.00
CA ARG A 746 90.84 -147.81 -45.00
C ARG A 746 90.71 -146.80 -46.15
N HIS A 747 90.11 -147.16 -47.27
CA HIS A 747 89.78 -146.23 -48.35
C HIS A 747 88.56 -145.34 -48.04
N ILE A 748 87.53 -145.92 -47.40
CA ILE A 748 86.33 -145.18 -47.00
C ILE A 748 86.68 -144.11 -45.97
N LEU A 749 87.51 -144.43 -44.97
CA LEU A 749 88.00 -143.46 -43.97
C LEU A 749 88.71 -142.26 -44.64
N LYS A 750 89.69 -142.52 -45.52
CA LYS A 750 90.37 -141.45 -46.29
C LYS A 750 89.42 -140.58 -47.13
N LYS A 751 88.31 -141.16 -47.63
CA LYS A 751 87.27 -140.40 -48.34
C LYS A 751 86.39 -139.57 -47.39
N GLN A 752 86.17 -140.01 -46.15
CA GLN A 752 85.47 -139.23 -45.13
C GLN A 752 86.30 -138.02 -44.68
N ASP A 753 87.62 -138.19 -44.49
CA ASP A 753 88.53 -137.09 -44.13
C ASP A 753 88.51 -135.97 -45.18
N LEU A 754 88.67 -136.31 -46.46
CA LEU A 754 88.56 -135.37 -47.58
C LEU A 754 87.19 -134.65 -47.64
N LEU A 755 86.11 -135.32 -47.23
CA LEU A 755 84.77 -134.74 -47.17
C LEU A 755 84.65 -133.74 -46.02
N ILE A 756 85.32 -133.98 -44.89
CA ILE A 756 85.43 -133.04 -43.76
C ILE A 756 86.23 -131.79 -44.19
N GLU A 757 87.34 -131.97 -44.91
CA GLU A 757 88.11 -130.83 -45.47
C GLU A 757 87.28 -129.99 -46.44
N LYS A 758 86.55 -130.63 -47.37
CA LYS A 758 85.67 -129.92 -48.31
C LYS A 758 84.52 -129.19 -47.62
N LYS A 759 83.97 -129.75 -46.53
CA LYS A 759 83.00 -129.05 -45.66
C LYS A 759 83.60 -127.82 -44.98
N LYS A 760 84.85 -127.89 -44.49
CA LYS A 760 85.56 -126.72 -43.93
C LYS A 760 85.79 -125.64 -44.99
N GLN A 761 86.18 -126.02 -46.22
CA GLN A 761 86.37 -125.08 -47.33
C GLN A 761 85.06 -124.38 -47.74
N LEU A 762 83.93 -125.11 -47.77
CA LEU A 762 82.60 -124.52 -48.00
C LEU A 762 82.17 -123.56 -46.88
N ALA A 763 82.40 -123.93 -45.61
CA ALA A 763 82.07 -123.05 -44.48
C ALA A 763 82.84 -121.72 -44.53
N ALA A 764 84.13 -121.75 -44.88
CA ALA A 764 84.94 -120.55 -45.08
C ALA A 764 84.41 -119.67 -46.23
N LYS A 765 84.08 -120.26 -47.39
CA LYS A 765 83.54 -119.50 -48.53
C LYS A 765 82.15 -118.92 -48.29
N ASN A 766 81.31 -119.60 -47.50
CA ASN A 766 80.03 -119.04 -47.07
C ASN A 766 80.22 -117.85 -46.11
N ALA A 767 81.19 -117.91 -45.19
CA ALA A 767 81.51 -116.79 -44.31
C ALA A 767 82.06 -115.57 -45.08
N GLU A 768 82.90 -115.78 -46.11
CA GLU A 768 83.32 -114.72 -47.03
C GLU A 768 82.12 -114.10 -47.78
N TYR A 769 81.23 -114.93 -48.32
CA TYR A 769 80.02 -114.47 -49.01
C TYR A 769 79.08 -113.67 -48.10
N GLU A 770 78.85 -114.12 -46.86
CA GLU A 770 78.06 -113.38 -45.87
C GLU A 770 78.72 -112.06 -45.47
N ALA A 771 80.06 -112.00 -45.37
CA ALA A 771 80.79 -110.76 -45.09
C ALA A 771 80.67 -109.75 -46.24
N VAL A 772 80.72 -110.21 -47.50
CA VAL A 772 80.43 -109.35 -48.68
C VAL A 772 78.97 -108.90 -48.66
N ARG A 773 78.02 -109.80 -48.39
CA ARG A 773 76.59 -109.48 -48.37
C ARG A 773 76.21 -108.48 -47.26
N LYS A 774 76.88 -108.52 -46.09
CA LYS A 774 76.71 -107.51 -45.04
C LYS A 774 77.21 -106.13 -45.49
N LYS A 775 78.42 -106.04 -46.06
CA LYS A 775 78.96 -104.79 -46.63
C LYS A 775 78.08 -104.21 -47.75
N LEU A 776 77.41 -105.07 -48.53
CA LEU A 776 76.46 -104.65 -49.56
C LEU A 776 75.10 -104.18 -48.99
N ALA A 777 74.72 -104.62 -47.79
CA ALA A 777 73.52 -104.15 -47.08
C ALA A 777 73.77 -102.91 -46.20
N GLU A 778 75.04 -102.65 -45.85
CA GLU A 778 75.49 -101.44 -45.13
C GLU A 778 75.57 -100.20 -46.05
N LEU A 779 75.63 -100.39 -47.37
CA LEU A 779 75.56 -99.34 -48.37
C LEU A 779 74.09 -99.09 -48.78
N GLN A 780 73.51 -97.99 -48.31
CA GLN A 780 72.18 -97.54 -48.74
C GLN A 780 72.21 -97.04 -50.19
N GLY A 781 71.15 -97.32 -50.95
CA GLY A 781 71.02 -96.86 -52.34
C GLY A 781 70.81 -95.34 -52.45
N PRO A 782 71.20 -94.71 -53.58
CA PRO A 782 71.16 -93.25 -53.73
C PRO A 782 69.75 -92.66 -53.58
N GLU A 783 68.72 -93.38 -54.02
CA GLU A 783 67.31 -93.00 -53.92
C GLU A 783 66.89 -92.72 -52.46
N VAL A 784 67.39 -93.51 -51.50
CA VAL A 784 67.12 -93.32 -50.06
C VAL A 784 67.83 -92.08 -49.51
N ALA A 785 69.00 -91.73 -50.05
CA ALA A 785 69.72 -90.52 -49.65
C ALA A 785 69.02 -89.24 -50.17
N GLU A 786 68.42 -89.30 -51.36
CA GLU A 786 67.62 -88.20 -51.92
C GLU A 786 66.31 -88.00 -51.14
N GLU A 787 65.59 -89.08 -50.80
CA GLU A 787 64.42 -89.00 -49.92
C GLU A 787 64.77 -88.42 -48.53
N LEU A 788 65.85 -88.91 -47.90
CA LEU A 788 66.31 -88.38 -46.61
C LEU A 788 66.69 -86.90 -46.69
N SER A 789 67.35 -86.46 -47.77
CA SER A 789 67.66 -85.04 -48.01
C SER A 789 66.38 -84.18 -48.09
N LEU A 790 65.37 -84.64 -48.83
CA LEU A 790 64.07 -83.97 -48.93
C LEU A 790 63.33 -83.93 -47.59
N TYR A 791 63.41 -84.99 -46.78
CA TYR A 791 62.85 -84.99 -45.43
C TYR A 791 63.61 -84.04 -44.48
N ASP A 792 64.94 -84.00 -44.53
CA ASP A 792 65.73 -83.09 -43.69
C ASP A 792 65.55 -81.62 -44.10
N GLU A 793 65.43 -81.30 -45.39
CA GLU A 793 65.03 -79.97 -45.85
C GLU A 793 63.66 -79.57 -45.30
N ASN A 794 62.66 -80.46 -45.36
CA ASN A 794 61.33 -80.19 -44.81
C ASN A 794 61.35 -80.05 -43.28
N LEU A 795 62.16 -80.84 -42.58
CA LEU A 795 62.39 -80.70 -41.13
C LEU A 795 63.11 -79.41 -40.79
N GLN A 796 64.08 -78.95 -41.60
CA GLN A 796 64.73 -77.65 -41.42
C GLN A 796 63.75 -76.49 -41.66
N ARG A 797 62.93 -76.55 -42.71
CA ARG A 797 61.87 -75.57 -42.98
C ARG A 797 60.87 -75.51 -41.80
N ARG A 798 60.41 -76.66 -41.30
CA ARG A 798 59.56 -76.76 -40.09
C ARG A 798 60.25 -76.22 -38.83
N ARG A 799 61.53 -76.54 -38.59
CA ARG A 799 62.33 -76.01 -37.47
C ARG A 799 62.58 -74.51 -37.57
N SER A 800 62.61 -73.94 -38.76
CA SER A 800 62.67 -72.48 -38.97
C SER A 800 61.32 -71.82 -38.73
N GLN A 801 60.21 -72.41 -39.22
CA GLN A 801 58.85 -71.96 -38.88
C GLN A 801 58.59 -71.98 -37.37
N ILE A 802 58.98 -73.06 -36.66
CA ILE A 802 58.86 -73.16 -35.20
C ILE A 802 59.73 -72.11 -34.51
N ARG A 803 60.97 -71.87 -34.95
CA ARG A 803 61.81 -70.80 -34.37
C ARG A 803 61.25 -69.40 -34.61
N ASN A 804 60.60 -69.15 -35.75
CA ASN A 804 59.91 -67.89 -36.01
C ASN A 804 58.70 -67.73 -35.07
N LEU A 805 57.88 -68.78 -34.92
CA LEU A 805 56.76 -68.81 -33.96
C LEU A 805 57.24 -68.66 -32.51
N ASP A 806 58.38 -69.25 -32.13
CA ASP A 806 59.01 -69.06 -30.82
C ASP A 806 59.49 -67.62 -30.61
N SER A 807 59.95 -66.93 -31.65
CA SER A 807 60.28 -65.50 -31.55
C SER A 807 59.04 -64.61 -31.52
N GLU A 808 58.00 -64.92 -32.31
CA GLU A 808 56.70 -64.23 -32.27
C GLU A 808 56.04 -64.40 -30.89
N LEU A 809 56.09 -65.60 -30.31
CA LEU A 809 55.63 -65.88 -28.95
C LEU A 809 56.42 -65.06 -27.91
N LYS A 810 57.75 -65.04 -27.99
CA LYS A 810 58.60 -64.24 -27.07
C LYS A 810 58.42 -62.74 -27.24
N GLU A 811 58.13 -62.26 -28.45
CA GLU A 811 57.75 -60.87 -28.67
C GLU A 811 56.38 -60.57 -28.06
N VAL A 812 55.39 -61.47 -28.18
CA VAL A 812 54.08 -61.35 -27.52
C VAL A 812 54.20 -61.41 -25.99
N GLU A 813 55.04 -62.29 -25.43
CA GLU A 813 55.36 -62.34 -24.00
C GLU A 813 55.98 -61.02 -23.54
N GLN A 814 57.00 -60.51 -24.23
CA GLN A 814 57.58 -59.19 -23.96
C GLN A 814 56.57 -58.04 -24.14
N HIS A 815 55.61 -58.16 -25.05
CA HIS A 815 54.52 -57.19 -25.19
C HIS A 815 53.54 -57.26 -24.00
N VAL A 816 53.25 -58.45 -23.46
CA VAL A 816 52.45 -58.62 -22.24
C VAL A 816 53.19 -58.07 -21.03
N ASP A 817 54.49 -58.32 -20.89
CA ASP A 817 55.33 -57.74 -19.83
C ASP A 817 55.39 -56.21 -19.90
N VAL A 818 55.62 -55.64 -21.10
CA VAL A 818 55.60 -54.18 -21.30
C VAL A 818 54.21 -53.59 -21.01
N VAL A 819 53.12 -54.25 -21.38
CA VAL A 819 51.76 -53.80 -21.02
C VAL A 819 51.52 -53.92 -19.51
N ALA A 820 52.06 -54.95 -18.84
CA ALA A 820 52.01 -55.08 -17.39
C ALA A 820 52.85 -54.00 -16.68
N GLU A 821 53.97 -53.57 -17.27
CA GLU A 821 54.75 -52.42 -16.80
C GLU A 821 54.05 -51.08 -17.07
N GLU A 822 53.45 -50.88 -18.24
CA GLU A 822 52.61 -49.69 -18.54
C GLU A 822 51.41 -49.63 -17.60
N VAL A 823 50.74 -50.76 -17.28
CA VAL A 823 49.66 -50.81 -16.28
C VAL A 823 50.17 -50.53 -14.86
N LYS A 824 51.35 -51.04 -14.47
CA LYS A 824 51.99 -50.68 -13.19
C LYS A 824 52.29 -49.18 -13.14
N GLN A 825 52.88 -48.62 -14.19
CA GLN A 825 53.19 -47.20 -14.32
C GLN A 825 51.92 -46.36 -14.24
N LEU A 826 50.90 -46.62 -15.06
CA LEU A 826 49.60 -45.95 -15.02
C LEU A 826 48.89 -46.09 -13.66
N SER A 827 49.03 -47.23 -12.98
CA SER A 827 48.50 -47.39 -11.61
C SER A 827 49.27 -46.54 -10.58
N SER A 828 50.58 -46.38 -10.76
CA SER A 828 51.43 -45.52 -9.93
C SER A 828 51.16 -44.04 -10.20
N GLU A 829 50.98 -43.65 -11.46
CA GLU A 829 50.55 -42.32 -11.89
C GLU A 829 49.14 -42.01 -11.40
N LEU A 830 48.22 -42.99 -11.39
CA LEU A 830 46.89 -42.86 -10.80
C LEU A 830 46.97 -42.71 -9.27
N CYS A 831 47.86 -43.44 -8.60
CA CYS A 831 48.13 -43.27 -7.17
C CYS A 831 48.79 -41.92 -6.86
N GLU A 832 49.67 -41.43 -7.72
CA GLU A 832 50.24 -40.08 -7.63
C GLU A 832 49.22 -39.00 -7.93
N ALA A 833 48.40 -39.14 -8.96
CA ALA A 833 47.31 -38.23 -9.28
C ALA A 833 46.29 -38.18 -8.14
N LYS A 834 45.95 -39.32 -7.53
CA LYS A 834 45.16 -39.39 -6.28
C LYS A 834 45.88 -38.70 -5.12
N ARG A 835 47.18 -38.94 -4.89
CA ARG A 835 47.96 -38.25 -3.84
C ARG A 835 48.05 -36.74 -4.09
N ARG A 836 48.22 -36.29 -5.34
CA ARG A 836 48.24 -34.89 -5.76
C ARG A 836 46.86 -34.25 -5.62
N TYR A 837 45.79 -34.94 -6.02
CA TYR A 837 44.40 -34.52 -5.82
C TYR A 837 44.03 -34.42 -4.34
N PHE A 838 44.35 -35.41 -3.52
CA PHE A 838 44.08 -35.36 -2.08
C PHE A 838 44.96 -34.33 -1.36
N LYS A 839 46.22 -34.11 -1.77
CA LYS A 839 47.04 -32.99 -1.27
C LYS A 839 46.50 -31.63 -1.73
N ALA A 840 46.03 -31.51 -2.98
CA ALA A 840 45.42 -30.29 -3.52
C ALA A 840 44.07 -29.99 -2.86
N LYS A 841 43.24 -31.01 -2.62
CA LYS A 841 42.00 -30.91 -1.85
C LYS A 841 42.31 -30.53 -0.40
N HIS A 842 43.24 -31.21 0.27
CA HIS A 842 43.60 -30.87 1.66
C HIS A 842 44.20 -29.46 1.76
N LYS A 843 44.96 -28.99 0.75
CA LYS A 843 45.38 -27.58 0.63
C LYS A 843 44.21 -26.64 0.33
N ASN A 844 43.23 -27.01 -0.49
CA ASN A 844 42.05 -26.19 -0.75
C ASN A 844 41.13 -26.13 0.49
N ASP A 845 41.03 -27.20 1.25
CA ASP A 845 40.31 -27.28 2.53
C ASP A 845 41.06 -26.50 3.63
N LEU A 846 42.40 -26.43 3.60
CA LEU A 846 43.20 -25.51 4.41
C LEU A 846 42.93 -24.06 4.00
N LEU A 847 43.13 -23.74 2.72
CA LEU A 847 42.89 -22.40 2.15
C LEU A 847 41.44 -21.94 2.33
N ARG A 848 40.44 -22.84 2.36
CA ARG A 848 39.05 -22.50 2.70
C ARG A 848 38.86 -22.18 4.18
N ARG A 849 39.56 -22.87 5.08
CA ARG A 849 39.57 -22.54 6.53
C ARG A 849 40.34 -21.25 6.80
N GLU A 850 41.46 -21.05 6.14
CA GLU A 850 42.24 -19.81 6.18
C GLU A 850 41.47 -18.64 5.56
N GLN A 851 40.77 -18.83 4.43
CA GLN A 851 39.88 -17.82 3.85
C GLN A 851 38.61 -17.58 4.69
N ALA A 852 38.14 -18.56 5.47
CA ALA A 852 37.07 -18.33 6.45
C ALA A 852 37.59 -17.46 7.60
N ALA A 853 38.67 -17.88 8.25
CA ALA A 853 39.30 -17.12 9.34
C ALA A 853 39.74 -15.70 8.92
N LEU A 854 40.25 -15.52 7.69
CA LEU A 854 40.60 -14.21 7.14
C LEU A 854 39.36 -13.35 6.83
N ARG A 855 38.22 -13.94 6.45
CA ARG A 855 36.94 -13.22 6.29
C ARG A 855 36.27 -12.89 7.62
N GLU A 856 36.55 -13.65 8.67
CA GLU A 856 36.08 -13.38 10.03
C GLU A 856 36.94 -12.31 10.72
N MET A 857 38.26 -12.27 10.46
CA MET A 857 39.17 -11.27 11.03
C MET A 857 39.23 -9.95 10.26
N TRP A 858 38.93 -9.92 8.95
CA TRP A 858 38.98 -8.71 8.13
C TRP A 858 37.63 -8.42 7.47
N GLY A 859 36.94 -7.40 7.99
CA GLY A 859 35.65 -6.92 7.50
C GLY A 859 35.66 -6.58 6.01
N GLY A 860 34.51 -6.76 5.36
CA GLY A 860 34.42 -6.89 3.91
C GLY A 860 34.91 -5.69 3.09
N SER A 861 36.03 -5.88 2.36
CA SER A 861 36.36 -5.10 1.16
C SER A 861 36.84 -6.02 0.03
N SER A 862 36.10 -6.03 -1.08
CA SER A 862 36.23 -7.03 -2.15
C SER A 862 37.41 -6.79 -3.12
N THR A 863 38.14 -5.68 -2.95
CA THR A 863 39.20 -5.23 -3.86
C THR A 863 40.57 -5.81 -3.50
N VAL A 864 40.99 -5.70 -2.24
CA VAL A 864 42.31 -6.16 -1.76
C VAL A 864 42.48 -7.67 -1.94
N ALA A 865 41.43 -8.46 -1.66
CA ALA A 865 41.43 -9.90 -1.87
C ALA A 865 41.57 -10.30 -3.36
N ARG A 866 41.13 -9.45 -4.31
CA ARG A 866 41.33 -9.68 -5.75
C ARG A 866 42.75 -9.33 -6.21
N ALA A 867 43.35 -8.26 -5.67
CA ALA A 867 44.74 -7.91 -5.95
C ALA A 867 45.71 -9.01 -5.49
N ALA A 868 45.51 -9.58 -4.31
CA ALA A 868 46.31 -10.69 -3.79
C ALA A 868 46.21 -11.96 -4.65
N MET A 869 45.01 -12.28 -5.16
CA MET A 869 44.80 -13.44 -6.05
C MET A 869 45.42 -13.24 -7.44
N SER A 870 45.44 -12.01 -7.97
CA SER A 870 46.09 -11.67 -9.24
C SER A 870 47.60 -12.01 -9.22
N LEU A 871 48.29 -11.69 -8.12
CA LEU A 871 49.72 -11.94 -7.96
C LEU A 871 50.11 -13.43 -7.86
N MET A 872 49.15 -14.34 -7.61
CA MET A 872 49.37 -15.79 -7.71
C MET A 872 48.92 -16.42 -9.04
N GLY A 873 48.32 -15.65 -9.95
CA GLY A 873 47.91 -16.15 -11.27
C GLY A 873 49.10 -16.40 -12.22
N ASN A 874 50.13 -15.56 -12.14
CA ASN A 874 51.21 -15.46 -13.15
C ASN A 874 52.24 -16.61 -13.13
N ALA A 875 51.88 -17.78 -12.59
CA ALA A 875 52.76 -18.95 -12.41
C ALA A 875 52.35 -20.18 -13.24
N MET A 876 51.37 -20.08 -14.16
CA MET A 876 50.94 -21.18 -15.04
C MET A 876 51.04 -20.92 -16.55
N GLU A 877 51.35 -19.71 -17.01
CA GLU A 877 51.26 -19.32 -18.43
C GLU A 877 52.56 -19.46 -19.24
N GLN A 878 53.40 -20.46 -18.94
CA GLN A 878 54.64 -20.75 -19.70
C GLN A 878 54.79 -22.22 -20.11
N ARG A 879 53.70 -22.85 -20.61
CA ARG A 879 53.75 -24.25 -21.07
C ARG A 879 52.83 -24.65 -22.24
N GLN A 880 52.29 -23.69 -22.99
CA GLN A 880 51.48 -23.95 -24.19
C GLN A 880 51.77 -22.97 -25.34
N GLN A 881 52.99 -23.03 -25.89
CA GLN A 881 53.31 -22.33 -27.15
C GLN A 881 54.46 -22.99 -27.91
N GLU A 882 54.16 -24.11 -28.58
CA GLU A 882 54.90 -24.63 -29.74
C GLU A 882 54.03 -25.67 -30.49
N LEU A 883 54.33 -25.95 -31.75
CA LEU A 883 53.62 -26.91 -32.64
C LEU A 883 52.17 -26.56 -33.03
N ARG A 884 52.02 -25.44 -33.77
CA ARG A 884 51.06 -25.33 -34.89
C ARG A 884 51.79 -24.78 -36.11
N GLU A 885 51.26 -25.07 -37.31
CA GLU A 885 51.96 -25.06 -38.61
C GLU A 885 52.96 -26.23 -38.75
N SER A 886 52.98 -27.06 -39.79
CA SER A 886 52.06 -27.35 -40.91
C SER A 886 52.13 -28.87 -41.22
N GLY A 887 51.59 -29.49 -42.28
CA GLY A 887 50.84 -29.05 -43.47
C GLY A 887 50.76 -30.19 -44.52
N SER A 888 49.77 -30.15 -45.42
CA SER A 888 49.60 -31.09 -46.55
C SER A 888 49.30 -32.58 -46.23
N ALA A 889 48.77 -33.30 -47.22
CA ALA A 889 48.50 -34.75 -47.22
C ALA A 889 48.70 -35.33 -48.64
N PRO A 890 48.87 -36.65 -48.79
CA PRO A 890 47.73 -37.41 -49.34
C PRO A 890 47.51 -38.81 -48.73
N ARG A 891 46.42 -39.45 -49.21
CA ARG A 891 46.00 -40.86 -49.01
C ARG A 891 47.06 -41.82 -49.62
N GLN A 892 47.19 -43.12 -49.33
CA GLN A 892 46.51 -44.18 -48.54
C GLN A 892 47.52 -45.39 -48.49
N PRO A 893 47.23 -46.62 -47.97
CA PRO A 893 46.31 -47.05 -46.90
C PRO A 893 46.97 -47.95 -45.81
N VAL A 894 46.40 -47.96 -44.60
CA VAL A 894 46.23 -49.14 -43.70
C VAL A 894 47.44 -49.78 -42.94
N TRP A 895 47.19 -50.08 -41.66
CA TRP A 895 47.94 -50.90 -40.67
C TRP A 895 49.49 -50.86 -40.62
N ARG A 896 50.03 -49.91 -39.85
CA ARG A 896 51.19 -50.14 -38.95
C ARG A 896 50.88 -49.55 -37.57
N THR A 897 51.31 -50.20 -36.50
CA THR A 897 50.95 -49.79 -35.12
C THR A 897 51.84 -48.65 -34.61
N ARG A 898 51.31 -47.79 -33.72
CA ARG A 898 52.06 -46.67 -33.12
C ARG A 898 53.30 -47.12 -32.32
N VAL A 899 53.39 -48.40 -31.95
CA VAL A 899 54.45 -48.97 -31.11
C VAL A 899 55.79 -49.06 -31.86
N GLU A 900 55.79 -49.37 -33.16
CA GLU A 900 57.03 -49.43 -33.97
C GLU A 900 57.75 -48.08 -34.01
N LYS A 901 57.00 -46.97 -34.23
CA LYS A 901 57.58 -45.63 -34.28
C LYS A 901 58.18 -45.19 -32.94
N ARG A 902 57.56 -45.55 -31.81
CA ARG A 902 58.17 -45.37 -30.47
C ARG A 902 59.43 -46.22 -30.28
N ARG A 903 59.44 -47.48 -30.74
CA ARG A 903 60.63 -48.35 -30.67
C ARG A 903 61.79 -47.82 -31.52
N GLU A 904 61.53 -47.19 -32.66
CA GLU A 904 62.58 -46.50 -33.43
C GLU A 904 63.04 -45.18 -32.81
N GLN A 905 62.14 -44.34 -32.30
CA GLN A 905 62.53 -43.13 -31.57
C GLN A 905 63.42 -43.48 -30.37
N ASN A 906 63.00 -44.43 -29.52
CA ASN A 906 63.80 -44.90 -28.39
C ASN A 906 65.16 -45.50 -28.80
N LYS A 907 65.30 -46.08 -30.00
CA LYS A 907 66.60 -46.54 -30.53
C LYS A 907 67.48 -45.36 -30.95
N ARG A 908 66.93 -44.35 -31.64
CA ARG A 908 67.64 -43.14 -32.07
C ARG A 908 68.04 -42.26 -30.87
N GLU A 909 67.16 -42.14 -29.88
CA GLU A 909 67.43 -41.41 -28.63
C GLU A 909 68.51 -42.10 -27.78
N ARG A 910 68.51 -43.44 -27.70
CA ARG A 910 69.62 -44.19 -27.08
C ARG A 910 70.95 -44.03 -27.84
N GLN A 911 70.91 -43.84 -29.16
CA GLN A 911 72.10 -43.50 -29.95
C GLN A 911 72.57 -42.05 -29.70
N LEU A 912 71.67 -41.07 -29.55
CA LEU A 912 72.04 -39.69 -29.16
C LEU A 912 72.67 -39.62 -27.76
N ILE A 913 72.17 -40.39 -26.79
CA ILE A 913 72.71 -40.43 -25.42
C ILE A 913 74.16 -40.96 -25.38
N GLN A 914 74.62 -41.64 -26.43
CA GLN A 914 76.00 -42.12 -26.55
C GLN A 914 76.98 -41.11 -27.20
N VAL A 915 76.52 -39.89 -27.57
CA VAL A 915 77.29 -38.93 -28.37
C VAL A 915 77.77 -37.68 -27.59
N LEU A 916 77.34 -37.48 -26.34
CA LEU A 916 77.72 -36.32 -25.51
C LEU A 916 78.54 -36.69 -24.26
N SER A 917 79.67 -37.39 -24.46
CA SER A 917 80.75 -37.51 -23.46
C SER A 917 82.10 -37.76 -24.16
N ASN A 918 82.75 -36.68 -24.60
CA ASN A 918 84.12 -36.73 -25.12
C ASN A 918 85.13 -36.82 -23.95
N GLY A 919 86.34 -37.40 -24.10
CA GLY A 919 86.97 -37.86 -25.34
C GLY A 919 88.16 -38.83 -25.14
N ALA A 920 89.07 -38.84 -26.12
CA ALA A 920 90.05 -39.90 -26.43
C ALA A 920 91.44 -39.67 -25.76
N PRO A 921 92.54 -40.45 -26.01
CA PRO A 921 92.81 -41.41 -27.11
C PRO A 921 93.39 -42.80 -26.72
N ALA A 922 93.65 -43.64 -27.75
CA ALA A 922 94.25 -44.98 -27.67
C ALA A 922 95.80 -44.96 -27.87
N PRO A 923 96.53 -46.09 -27.75
CA PRO A 923 96.66 -46.98 -28.92
C PRO A 923 96.84 -48.52 -28.68
N ASN A 924 96.46 -49.27 -29.71
CA ASN A 924 96.87 -50.60 -30.20
C ASN A 924 97.95 -51.43 -29.44
N TYR A 925 97.63 -52.67 -29.01
CA TYR A 925 97.81 -53.95 -29.75
C TYR A 925 97.21 -55.12 -28.91
N PRO A 926 96.95 -56.33 -29.46
CA PRO A 926 96.25 -57.42 -28.77
C PRO A 926 97.20 -58.49 -28.20
N LEU A 927 96.70 -59.35 -27.30
CA LEU A 927 97.26 -60.68 -27.03
C LEU A 927 96.20 -61.65 -26.45
N GLN A 928 96.58 -62.90 -26.21
CA GLN A 928 95.67 -64.06 -26.19
C GLN A 928 95.17 -64.48 -24.79
N THR A 929 94.19 -65.40 -24.81
CA THR A 929 93.70 -66.22 -23.70
C THR A 929 94.83 -66.98 -22.98
N PRO A 930 94.66 -67.39 -21.70
CA PRO A 930 94.07 -68.69 -21.44
C PRO A 930 93.19 -68.78 -20.16
N LYS A 931 92.83 -70.03 -19.81
CA LYS A 931 91.81 -70.40 -18.81
C LYS A 931 92.40 -70.59 -17.41
N GLY A 932 91.62 -70.16 -16.40
CA GLY A 932 91.42 -70.93 -15.17
C GLY A 932 92.41 -70.74 -14.02
N GLN A 933 92.03 -69.89 -13.07
CA GLN A 933 92.43 -70.05 -11.67
C GLN A 933 91.25 -69.73 -10.74
N ARG A 934 91.27 -70.29 -9.52
CA ARG A 934 90.24 -70.12 -8.48
C ARG A 934 90.76 -69.20 -7.37
N LEU A 935 89.86 -68.92 -6.43
CA LEU A 935 90.03 -68.30 -5.11
C LEU A 935 89.87 -66.77 -5.15
N PHE A 936 88.90 -66.13 -4.48
CA PHE A 936 88.26 -66.29 -3.15
C PHE A 936 88.97 -65.48 -2.06
N LEU A 937 88.38 -64.32 -1.74
CA LEU A 937 88.46 -63.52 -0.51
C LEU A 937 87.44 -62.37 -0.71
N GLY A 938 86.48 -62.07 0.18
CA GLY A 938 86.02 -62.78 1.36
C GLY A 938 84.85 -62.03 2.04
N GLY A 939 83.97 -62.75 2.76
CA GLY A 939 82.87 -62.19 3.56
C GLY A 939 81.62 -61.73 2.77
N GLY A 940 80.38 -61.92 3.25
CA GLY A 940 79.91 -62.75 4.36
C GLY A 940 78.72 -62.15 5.12
N PHE A 941 77.54 -62.80 5.08
CA PHE A 941 76.30 -62.47 5.81
C PHE A 941 75.64 -61.11 5.44
N ALA A 942 74.33 -60.85 5.59
CA ALA A 942 73.11 -61.67 5.68
C ALA A 942 71.91 -60.70 5.40
N LEU A 943 70.81 -61.07 4.73
CA LEU A 943 69.66 -61.83 5.23
C LEU A 943 69.20 -61.40 6.65
N THR A 944 67.94 -61.03 6.93
CA THR A 944 66.74 -60.74 6.11
C THR A 944 65.65 -60.14 6.99
N ARG A 945 64.62 -59.52 6.40
CA ARG A 945 63.24 -59.95 6.66
C ARG A 945 62.33 -59.73 5.46
#